data_AF-A0A6H9YI42-F1
#
_entry.id   AF-A0A6H9YI42-F1
#
_cell.length_a   1.000
_cell.length_b   1.000
_cell.length_c   1.000
_cell.angle_alpha   90.00
_cell.angle_beta   90.00
_cell.angle_gamma   90.00
#
_symmetry.space_group_name_H-M   'P 1'
#
loop_
_entity.id
_entity.type
_entity.pdbx_description
1 polymer ?
#
loop_
_entity_poly.entity_id
_entity_poly.type
_entity_poly.pdbx_seq_one_letter_code
_entity_poly.pdbx_strand_id
1 'polypeptide(L)'
;MLVLPLAVTDPGDLVRVETLFAAMWSVKRAVQRDARARVDAYWAAKHERDGDGGKAARARLGLSREGLERCGYRHLERSGHLKHHVSKALVMHMADQVWAGVDRHMFPDATGRRFGRPKAGTWWDFTRIPGRARSHTKVNKWETFRLVGTLQGHLDAYTRGVSLMQPRRMPVPALPDGSTVATGKILACGEPQMRKATWWDHDGPFAVVFAGGPTGTRGDLVLPVRLPQGPGRRARLEHFLADPGQWHKVDLVRRRKASAPGGWVYEAHLMILGPGDASPAVRVMRDRAARLGRVGGVDGNVSNLSIVSLPATVDPADGQPTSTRIELSDQERARLEKQARKSKGRARALERSRRATNARQYGLSKKQAERAARRAEHGLEPKQVTVLGGARAARADGVPKQAYRRDELSGGYHRVRSRIAEAAASAAEHKRHRARALARNIIAVHGPVLTIEDCDLRTWYRLWGRRLAQTTPGMLISALATECGSAGGRLLRASTWTTALSQHCLCGARVTKTLRDRQHRCAACGLTGDRDLTSAALAAFVTLTDPDDPTTAYLDTTASRHARIVYGQGLEEALRESTTPSPKPHLGPSRVAAPPASRTRSYRGGASARRIADQRTRTTPDETRHQRDHAGKLGHRTGRNPPNPPG
;
A
#
# COMPACT_ATOMS: atom_id res chain seq x y z
N MET A 1 -4.20 8.80 9.21
CA MET A 1 -5.01 9.26 8.06
C MET A 1 -6.44 8.77 8.19
N LEU A 2 -7.41 9.66 8.03
CA LEU A 2 -8.85 9.35 7.95
C LEU A 2 -9.32 9.53 6.49
N VAL A 3 -10.22 8.66 6.03
CA VAL A 3 -10.77 8.73 4.66
C VAL A 3 -12.25 9.05 4.75
N LEU A 4 -12.65 10.16 4.12
CA LEU A 4 -14.02 10.66 4.07
C LEU A 4 -14.54 10.58 2.63
N PRO A 5 -15.50 9.70 2.33
CA PRO A 5 -16.17 9.68 1.03
C PRO A 5 -16.84 11.02 0.71
N LEU A 6 -16.71 11.50 -0.53
CA LEU A 6 -17.39 12.70 -1.01
C LEU A 6 -18.59 12.32 -1.86
N ALA A 7 -19.74 12.92 -1.57
CA ALA A 7 -20.99 12.70 -2.28
C ALA A 7 -21.10 13.67 -3.47
N VAL A 8 -20.26 13.45 -4.49
CA VAL A 8 -20.33 14.20 -5.75
C VAL A 8 -21.46 13.62 -6.60
N THR A 9 -22.68 14.08 -6.35
CA THR A 9 -23.89 13.57 -7.02
C THR A 9 -24.49 14.53 -8.04
N ASP A 10 -24.18 15.83 -7.94
CA ASP A 10 -24.59 16.82 -8.92
C ASP A 10 -23.72 16.72 -10.20
N PRO A 11 -24.32 16.67 -11.41
CA PRO A 11 -23.56 16.62 -12.66
C PRO A 11 -22.62 17.81 -12.89
N GLY A 12 -23.02 19.02 -12.48
CA GLY A 12 -22.20 20.22 -12.60
C GLY A 12 -20.95 20.15 -11.73
N ASP A 13 -21.10 19.76 -10.47
CA ASP A 13 -19.96 19.55 -9.56
C ASP A 13 -19.06 18.40 -10.02
N LEU A 14 -19.64 17.32 -10.57
CA LEU A 14 -18.86 16.23 -11.15
C LEU A 14 -17.94 16.75 -12.28
N VAL A 15 -18.48 17.54 -13.20
CA VAL A 15 -17.70 18.16 -14.28
C VAL A 15 -16.61 19.09 -13.70
N ARG A 16 -16.92 19.88 -12.68
CA ARG A 16 -15.95 20.77 -12.02
C ARG A 16 -14.81 20.00 -11.37
N VAL A 17 -15.10 18.93 -10.62
CA VAL A 17 -14.10 18.06 -10.00
C VAL A 17 -13.25 17.36 -11.07
N GLU A 18 -13.86 16.82 -12.12
CA GLU A 18 -13.12 16.17 -13.21
C GLU A 18 -12.19 17.14 -13.94
N THR A 19 -12.66 18.36 -14.17
CA THR A 19 -11.87 19.43 -14.79
C THR A 19 -10.72 19.86 -13.90
N LEU A 20 -10.93 19.97 -12.58
CA LEU A 20 -9.87 20.19 -11.59
C LEU A 20 -8.79 19.09 -11.66
N PHE A 21 -9.19 17.81 -11.70
CA PHE A 21 -8.22 16.73 -11.89
C PHE A 21 -7.49 16.82 -13.23
N ALA A 22 -8.19 17.12 -14.32
CA ALA A 22 -7.62 17.23 -15.66
C ALA A 22 -6.58 18.37 -15.72
N ALA A 23 -6.92 19.54 -15.19
CA ALA A 23 -6.02 20.68 -15.10
C ALA A 23 -4.78 20.36 -14.25
N MET A 24 -4.96 19.76 -13.06
CA MET A 24 -3.84 19.36 -12.21
C MET A 24 -2.96 18.28 -12.85
N TRP A 25 -3.53 17.37 -13.63
CA TRP A 25 -2.76 16.39 -14.39
C TRP A 25 -1.93 17.04 -15.49
N SER A 26 -2.48 18.00 -16.23
CA SER A 26 -1.75 18.75 -17.25
C SER A 26 -0.53 19.45 -16.64
N VAL A 27 -0.72 20.15 -15.52
CA VAL A 27 0.37 20.78 -14.76
C VAL A 27 1.40 19.74 -14.31
N LYS A 28 0.96 18.68 -13.62
CA LYS A 28 1.87 17.62 -13.12
C LYS A 28 2.71 17.03 -14.25
N ARG A 29 2.08 16.71 -15.38
CA ARG A 29 2.75 16.09 -16.54
C ARG A 29 3.78 17.04 -17.14
N ALA A 30 3.49 18.33 -17.23
CA ALA A 30 4.44 19.34 -17.70
C ALA A 30 5.65 19.44 -16.76
N VAL A 31 5.41 19.57 -15.45
CA VAL A 31 6.49 19.60 -14.44
C VAL A 31 7.30 18.30 -14.43
N GLN A 32 6.67 17.13 -14.60
CA GLN A 32 7.37 15.84 -14.70
C GLN A 32 8.30 15.76 -15.91
N ARG A 33 7.91 16.34 -17.05
CA ARG A 33 8.75 16.38 -18.26
C ARG A 33 9.94 17.29 -18.06
N ASP A 34 9.73 18.48 -17.51
CA ASP A 34 10.82 19.42 -17.23
C ASP A 34 11.77 18.86 -16.18
N ALA A 35 11.25 18.26 -15.11
CA ALA A 35 12.05 17.56 -14.12
C ALA A 35 12.89 16.44 -14.75
N ARG A 36 12.31 15.67 -15.66
CA ARG A 36 13.03 14.61 -16.37
C ARG A 36 14.14 15.18 -17.27
N ALA A 37 13.84 16.22 -18.06
CA ALA A 37 14.81 16.87 -18.92
C ALA A 37 15.99 17.44 -18.11
N ARG A 38 15.70 18.10 -16.98
CA ARG A 38 16.73 18.62 -16.07
C ARG A 38 17.59 17.50 -15.46
N VAL A 39 16.98 16.39 -15.04
CA VAL A 39 17.71 15.22 -14.53
C VAL A 39 18.60 14.60 -15.60
N ASP A 40 18.10 14.44 -16.82
CA ASP A 40 18.89 13.88 -17.92
C ASP A 40 20.05 14.83 -18.27
N ALA A 41 19.83 16.16 -18.27
CA ALA A 41 20.88 17.17 -18.45
C ALA A 41 21.94 17.13 -17.34
N TYR A 42 21.52 16.97 -16.07
CA TYR A 42 22.44 16.85 -14.94
C TYR A 42 23.39 15.65 -15.09
N TRP A 43 22.87 14.50 -15.52
CA TRP A 43 23.71 13.32 -15.73
C TRP A 43 24.60 13.45 -16.95
N ALA A 44 24.15 14.14 -18.00
CA ALA A 44 24.94 14.44 -19.19
C ALA A 44 26.09 15.43 -18.91
N ALA A 45 25.92 16.36 -17.97
CA ALA A 45 26.92 17.35 -17.56
C ALA A 45 28.05 16.74 -16.69
N LYS A 46 28.69 15.66 -17.14
CA LYS A 46 29.73 14.96 -16.37
C LYS A 46 30.90 15.88 -16.02
N HIS A 47 31.45 16.59 -17.01
CA HIS A 47 32.61 17.46 -16.81
C HIS A 47 32.35 18.56 -15.78
N GLU A 48 31.19 19.22 -15.84
CA GLU A 48 30.78 20.23 -14.86
C GLU A 48 30.57 19.65 -13.47
N ARG A 49 30.01 18.43 -13.36
CA ARG A 49 29.85 17.77 -12.05
C ARG A 49 31.19 17.37 -11.43
N ASP A 50 32.16 17.00 -12.25
CA ASP A 50 33.49 16.58 -11.81
C ASP A 50 34.39 17.80 -11.50
N GLY A 51 34.22 18.94 -12.20
CA GLY A 51 34.95 20.19 -11.98
C GLY A 51 34.31 21.13 -10.95
N ASP A 52 33.11 21.66 -11.23
CA ASP A 52 32.42 22.66 -10.40
C ASP A 52 31.59 22.02 -9.26
N GLY A 53 31.48 20.69 -9.27
CA GLY A 53 30.73 19.91 -8.30
C GLY A 53 29.25 19.77 -8.62
N GLY A 54 28.65 18.66 -8.17
CA GLY A 54 27.24 18.35 -8.42
C GLY A 54 26.24 19.38 -7.85
N LYS A 55 26.62 20.18 -6.85
CA LYS A 55 25.77 21.25 -6.31
C LYS A 55 25.59 22.40 -7.31
N ALA A 56 26.69 22.85 -7.93
CA ALA A 56 26.67 23.93 -8.93
C ALA A 56 25.83 23.53 -10.16
N ALA A 57 26.06 22.31 -10.68
CA ALA A 57 25.29 21.79 -11.81
C ALA A 57 23.78 21.72 -11.54
N ARG A 58 23.37 21.34 -10.31
CA ARG A 58 21.95 21.35 -9.93
C ARG A 58 21.38 22.77 -9.84
N ALA A 59 22.14 23.71 -9.28
CA ALA A 59 21.70 25.10 -9.14
C ALA A 59 21.42 25.72 -10.52
N ARG A 60 22.35 25.58 -11.47
CA ARG A 60 22.20 26.06 -12.86
C ARG A 60 20.98 25.45 -13.56
N LEU A 61 20.75 24.15 -13.37
CA LEU A 61 19.61 23.44 -13.96
C LEU A 61 18.28 23.69 -13.21
N GLY A 62 18.30 24.40 -12.08
CA GLY A 62 17.14 24.56 -11.20
C GLY A 62 16.60 23.22 -10.70
N LEU A 63 17.47 22.24 -10.44
CA LEU A 63 17.15 20.97 -9.81
C LEU A 63 17.09 21.15 -8.28
N SER A 64 16.07 21.88 -7.85
CA SER A 64 15.70 22.04 -6.46
C SER A 64 14.18 22.01 -6.33
N ARG A 65 13.69 21.87 -5.09
CA ARG A 65 12.27 21.99 -4.77
C ARG A 65 11.69 23.30 -5.33
N GLU A 66 12.28 24.43 -4.96
CA GLU A 66 11.86 25.77 -5.42
C GLU A 66 11.96 25.92 -6.94
N GLY A 67 12.99 25.33 -7.56
CA GLY A 67 13.19 25.37 -9.00
C GLY A 67 12.08 24.66 -9.78
N LEU A 68 11.51 23.58 -9.22
CA LEU A 68 10.33 22.91 -9.78
C LEU A 68 9.02 23.63 -9.43
N GLU A 69 8.90 24.23 -8.25
CA GLU A 69 7.74 25.06 -7.89
C GLU A 69 7.60 26.26 -8.84
N ARG A 70 8.69 27.01 -9.08
CA ARG A 70 8.76 28.08 -10.08
C ARG A 70 8.44 27.57 -11.49
N CYS A 71 8.86 26.34 -11.81
CA CYS A 71 8.52 25.70 -13.07
C CYS A 71 7.01 25.47 -13.22
N GLY A 72 6.37 24.96 -12.18
CA GLY A 72 4.91 24.77 -12.13
C GLY A 72 4.17 26.09 -12.33
N TYR A 73 4.62 27.17 -11.69
CA TYR A 73 4.06 28.50 -11.89
C TYR A 73 4.16 28.98 -13.33
N ARG A 74 5.32 28.86 -13.98
CA ARG A 74 5.44 29.24 -15.40
C ARG A 74 4.47 28.46 -16.27
N HIS A 75 4.26 27.17 -16.01
CA HIS A 75 3.27 26.36 -16.74
C HIS A 75 1.84 26.86 -16.52
N LEU A 76 1.47 27.24 -15.29
CA LEU A 76 0.16 27.81 -14.98
C LEU A 76 -0.03 29.19 -15.63
N GLU A 77 0.97 30.06 -15.55
CA GLU A 77 0.90 31.42 -16.13
C GLU A 77 0.76 31.37 -17.65
N ARG A 78 1.52 30.50 -18.32
CA ARG A 78 1.39 30.26 -19.78
C ARG A 78 0.09 29.58 -20.18
N SER A 79 -0.59 28.91 -19.24
CA SER A 79 -1.83 28.19 -19.47
C SER A 79 -2.99 28.88 -18.77
N GLY A 80 -3.28 30.13 -19.17
CA GLY A 80 -4.27 30.99 -18.51
C GLY A 80 -5.63 30.32 -18.26
N HIS A 81 -6.10 29.49 -19.20
CA HIS A 81 -7.34 28.71 -19.05
C HIS A 81 -7.36 27.77 -17.84
N LEU A 82 -6.20 27.27 -17.38
CA LEU A 82 -6.13 26.41 -16.19
C LEU A 82 -6.41 27.19 -14.90
N LYS A 83 -6.18 28.52 -14.88
CA LYS A 83 -6.43 29.39 -13.72
C LYS A 83 -7.90 29.48 -13.33
N HIS A 84 -8.83 29.06 -14.20
CA HIS A 84 -10.24 28.92 -13.82
C HIS A 84 -10.49 27.74 -12.87
N HIS A 85 -9.57 26.77 -12.83
CA HIS A 85 -9.77 25.48 -12.16
C HIS A 85 -8.76 25.19 -11.07
N VAL A 86 -7.52 25.72 -11.17
CA VAL A 86 -6.44 25.41 -10.22
C VAL A 86 -5.85 26.68 -9.63
N SER A 87 -5.50 26.62 -8.34
CA SER A 87 -4.80 27.71 -7.64
C SER A 87 -3.28 27.55 -7.73
N LYS A 88 -2.56 28.67 -7.56
CA LYS A 88 -1.08 28.67 -7.45
C LYS A 88 -0.59 27.70 -6.36
N ALA A 89 -1.24 27.71 -5.20
CA ALA A 89 -0.89 26.80 -4.10
C ALA A 89 -0.97 25.31 -4.48
N LEU A 90 -2.03 24.89 -5.21
CA LEU A 90 -2.13 23.50 -5.69
C LEU A 90 -0.99 23.14 -6.65
N VAL A 91 -0.61 24.07 -7.52
CA VAL A 91 0.50 23.88 -8.46
C VAL A 91 1.84 23.71 -7.73
N MET A 92 2.13 24.51 -6.69
CA MET A 92 3.33 24.33 -5.86
C MET A 92 3.37 22.93 -5.23
N HIS A 93 2.29 22.52 -4.56
CA HIS A 93 2.25 21.22 -3.88
C HIS A 93 2.33 20.04 -4.85
N MET A 94 1.85 20.23 -6.07
CA MET A 94 2.05 19.25 -7.13
C MET A 94 3.50 19.19 -7.59
N ALA A 95 4.17 20.33 -7.73
CA ALA A 95 5.59 20.39 -8.08
C ALA A 95 6.47 19.78 -6.99
N ASP A 96 6.16 20.03 -5.71
CA ASP A 96 6.84 19.40 -4.56
C ASP A 96 6.67 17.87 -4.57
N GLN A 97 5.48 17.37 -4.94
CA GLN A 97 5.29 15.93 -5.14
C GLN A 97 6.19 15.37 -6.27
N VAL A 98 6.43 16.14 -7.33
CA VAL A 98 7.37 15.74 -8.40
C VAL A 98 8.80 15.79 -7.88
N TRP A 99 9.17 16.83 -7.12
CA TRP A 99 10.48 16.96 -6.49
C TRP A 99 10.81 15.76 -5.60
N ALA A 100 9.88 15.27 -4.77
CA ALA A 100 10.11 14.08 -3.95
C ALA A 100 10.46 12.81 -4.76
N GLY A 101 10.10 12.75 -6.04
CA GLY A 101 10.55 11.69 -6.96
C GLY A 101 11.95 11.94 -7.52
N VAL A 102 12.29 13.20 -7.81
CA VAL A 102 13.62 13.63 -8.28
C VAL A 102 14.65 13.48 -7.16
N ASP A 103 14.32 13.92 -5.96
CA ASP A 103 15.16 13.88 -4.77
C ASP A 103 15.64 12.45 -4.48
N ARG A 104 14.73 11.49 -4.39
CA ARG A 104 15.05 10.06 -4.23
C ARG A 104 15.91 9.47 -5.35
N HIS A 105 15.90 10.07 -6.53
CA HIS A 105 16.78 9.65 -7.63
C HIS A 105 18.17 10.31 -7.51
N MET A 106 18.21 11.55 -7.05
CA MET A 106 19.42 12.37 -6.90
C MET A 106 20.21 12.06 -5.64
N PHE A 107 19.58 11.49 -4.61
CA PHE A 107 20.21 11.20 -3.34
C PHE A 107 19.94 9.75 -2.94
N PRO A 108 20.98 9.03 -2.44
CA PRO A 108 20.78 7.70 -1.91
C PRO A 108 19.92 7.76 -0.63
N ASP A 109 19.13 6.72 -0.39
CA ASP A 109 18.50 6.48 0.90
C ASP A 109 19.53 6.03 1.95
N ALA A 110 19.09 5.79 3.18
CA ALA A 110 19.93 5.30 4.28
C ALA A 110 20.68 3.99 3.96
N THR A 111 20.23 3.24 2.93
CA THR A 111 20.89 2.01 2.46
C THR A 111 21.89 2.26 1.33
N GLY A 112 22.20 3.52 1.01
CA GLY A 112 23.07 3.90 -0.09
C GLY A 112 22.41 3.79 -1.47
N ARG A 113 21.10 3.50 -1.55
CA ARG A 113 20.42 3.18 -2.81
C ARG A 113 19.61 4.35 -3.34
N ARG A 114 19.65 4.57 -4.66
CA ARG A 114 18.88 5.61 -5.35
C ARG A 114 17.67 5.01 -6.05
N PHE A 115 16.60 5.79 -6.16
CA PHE A 115 15.48 5.47 -7.02
C PHE A 115 15.87 5.61 -8.50
N GLY A 116 15.17 4.87 -9.36
CA GLY A 116 15.35 4.98 -10.82
C GLY A 116 14.95 6.36 -11.34
N ARG A 117 15.41 6.68 -12.56
CA ARG A 117 15.11 7.97 -13.22
C ARG A 117 13.62 8.31 -13.16
N PRO A 118 13.23 9.56 -12.83
CA PRO A 118 11.82 9.97 -12.77
C PRO A 118 11.08 9.68 -14.06
N LYS A 119 9.83 9.22 -13.97
CA LYS A 119 8.98 8.91 -15.13
C LYS A 119 7.71 9.76 -15.11
N ALA A 120 7.26 10.19 -16.28
CA ALA A 120 5.93 10.75 -16.43
C ALA A 120 4.88 9.65 -16.20
N GLY A 121 3.88 9.95 -15.38
CA GLY A 121 2.79 9.01 -15.11
C GLY A 121 1.79 8.91 -16.26
N THR A 122 0.65 8.27 -16.00
CA THR A 122 -0.52 8.35 -16.88
C THR A 122 -1.68 9.04 -16.19
N TRP A 123 -2.61 9.62 -16.96
CA TRP A 123 -3.86 10.18 -16.45
C TRP A 123 -4.59 9.21 -15.50
N TRP A 124 -4.57 7.93 -15.86
CA TRP A 124 -5.29 6.89 -15.14
C TRP A 124 -4.65 6.52 -13.80
N ASP A 125 -3.35 6.77 -13.64
CA ASP A 125 -2.62 6.56 -12.39
C ASP A 125 -2.57 7.84 -11.54
N PHE A 126 -3.02 8.97 -12.09
CA PHE A 126 -3.19 10.21 -11.36
C PHE A 126 -4.49 10.19 -10.56
N THR A 127 -4.38 9.89 -9.27
CA THR A 127 -5.51 9.68 -8.37
C THR A 127 -5.58 10.64 -7.21
N ARG A 128 -4.58 11.49 -6.99
CA ARG A 128 -4.48 12.35 -5.80
C ARG A 128 -3.99 13.74 -6.17
N ILE A 129 -4.70 14.75 -5.70
CA ILE A 129 -4.27 16.14 -5.67
C ILE A 129 -3.86 16.44 -4.23
N PRO A 130 -2.56 16.66 -3.96
CA PRO A 130 -2.11 16.97 -2.62
C PRO A 130 -2.62 18.35 -2.20
N GLY A 131 -3.22 18.43 -1.02
CA GLY A 131 -3.60 19.72 -0.45
C GLY A 131 -2.44 20.48 0.19
N ARG A 132 -2.71 21.71 0.58
CA ARG A 132 -1.87 22.50 1.48
C ARG A 132 -2.12 22.07 2.91
N ALA A 133 -1.05 22.07 3.70
CA ALA A 133 -1.17 21.83 5.12
C ALA A 133 -1.70 23.07 5.87
N ARG A 134 -2.46 22.82 6.92
CA ARG A 134 -2.95 23.79 7.89
C ARG A 134 -1.80 24.58 8.47
N SER A 135 -2.03 25.88 8.63
CA SER A 135 -1.12 26.74 9.39
C SER A 135 -1.41 26.55 10.88
N HIS A 136 -0.40 26.11 11.63
CA HIS A 136 -0.51 26.02 13.10
C HIS A 136 -0.17 27.34 13.80
N THR A 137 0.44 28.28 13.08
CA THR A 137 0.82 29.61 13.59
C THR A 137 -0.11 30.74 13.14
N LYS A 138 -0.99 30.49 12.16
CA LYS A 138 -1.94 31.49 11.65
C LYS A 138 -3.33 30.88 11.64
N VAL A 139 -4.16 31.36 12.55
CA VAL A 139 -5.57 30.97 12.65
C VAL A 139 -6.27 31.36 11.34
N ASN A 140 -7.19 30.49 10.88
CA ASN A 140 -8.02 30.73 9.69
C ASN A 140 -7.25 31.04 8.39
N LYS A 141 -5.99 30.60 8.28
CA LYS A 141 -5.26 30.67 7.01
C LYS A 141 -5.85 29.67 6.02
N TRP A 142 -6.39 30.17 4.91
CA TRP A 142 -6.98 29.34 3.87
C TRP A 142 -6.01 28.26 3.35
N GLU A 143 -6.50 27.02 3.33
CA GLU A 143 -5.84 25.85 2.75
C GLU A 143 -6.29 25.66 1.29
N THR A 144 -5.72 24.71 0.56
CA THR A 144 -6.24 24.43 -0.79
C THR A 144 -7.55 23.65 -0.75
N PHE A 145 -7.67 22.66 0.13
CA PHE A 145 -8.89 21.91 0.36
C PHE A 145 -9.19 22.01 1.83
N ARG A 146 -10.42 22.37 2.17
CA ARG A 146 -10.79 22.61 3.56
C ARG A 146 -11.98 21.75 3.94
N LEU A 147 -11.87 21.04 5.06
CA LEU A 147 -13.04 20.45 5.71
C LEU A 147 -13.73 21.54 6.55
N VAL A 148 -15.00 21.79 6.25
CA VAL A 148 -15.87 22.76 6.95
C VAL A 148 -17.02 22.01 7.62
N GLY A 149 -17.68 22.62 8.60
CA GLY A 149 -18.75 21.99 9.37
C GLY A 149 -18.24 21.30 10.62
N THR A 150 -19.15 20.81 11.44
CA THR A 150 -18.82 20.09 12.69
C THR A 150 -19.40 18.68 12.69
N LEU A 151 -18.87 17.82 13.57
CA LEU A 151 -19.45 16.51 13.78
C LEU A 151 -20.87 16.62 14.32
N GLN A 152 -21.09 17.53 15.26
CA GLN A 152 -22.41 17.78 15.83
C GLN A 152 -23.40 18.23 14.76
N GLY A 153 -23.09 19.29 14.00
CA GLY A 153 -23.97 19.77 12.93
C GLY A 153 -24.23 18.74 11.82
N HIS A 154 -23.27 17.84 11.54
CA HIS A 154 -23.51 16.71 10.64
C HIS A 154 -24.45 15.66 11.25
N LEU A 155 -24.32 15.38 12.54
CA LEU A 155 -25.21 14.47 13.24
C LEU A 155 -26.62 15.05 13.34
N ASP A 156 -26.77 16.33 13.67
CA ASP A 156 -28.07 16.99 13.79
C ASP A 156 -28.84 16.96 12.47
N ALA A 157 -28.15 17.18 11.35
CA ALA A 157 -28.79 17.19 10.04
C ALA A 157 -29.24 15.81 9.54
N TYR A 158 -28.56 14.73 9.95
CA TYR A 158 -28.74 13.41 9.33
C TYR A 158 -29.05 12.27 10.30
N THR A 159 -29.09 12.51 11.61
CA THR A 159 -29.46 11.49 12.59
C THR A 159 -30.96 11.52 12.80
N ARG A 160 -31.60 10.35 12.73
CA ARG A 160 -33.00 10.17 13.13
C ARG A 160 -33.05 9.11 14.22
N GLY A 161 -33.47 9.50 15.42
CA GLY A 161 -33.36 8.67 16.62
C GLY A 161 -31.89 8.34 16.90
N VAL A 162 -31.57 7.04 16.98
CA VAL A 162 -30.20 6.56 17.25
C VAL A 162 -29.37 6.28 15.99
N SER A 163 -29.96 6.40 14.80
CA SER A 163 -29.35 5.96 13.53
C SER A 163 -28.99 7.13 12.62
N LEU A 164 -27.75 7.09 12.10
CA LEU A 164 -27.26 8.06 11.11
C LEU A 164 -27.82 7.74 9.70
N MET A 165 -28.81 8.52 9.27
CA MET A 165 -29.56 8.34 8.02
C MET A 165 -29.13 9.36 6.96
N GLN A 166 -27.95 9.17 6.39
CA GLN A 166 -27.43 10.04 5.34
C GLN A 166 -28.10 9.75 3.97
N PRO A 167 -28.81 10.70 3.34
CA PRO A 167 -29.55 10.48 2.10
C PRO A 167 -28.64 10.06 0.94
N ARG A 168 -29.16 9.38 -0.10
CA ARG A 168 -28.33 8.92 -1.24
C ARG A 168 -27.67 10.09 -1.98
N ARG A 169 -28.41 11.17 -2.20
CA ARG A 169 -27.90 12.47 -2.65
C ARG A 169 -27.76 13.34 -1.40
N MET A 170 -26.53 13.71 -1.08
CA MET A 170 -26.29 14.60 0.05
C MET A 170 -26.62 16.03 -0.39
N PRO A 171 -27.41 16.80 0.36
CA PRO A 171 -27.57 18.23 0.13
C PRO A 171 -26.20 18.92 0.13
N VAL A 172 -26.01 19.90 -0.76
CA VAL A 172 -24.82 20.75 -0.75
C VAL A 172 -25.03 21.81 0.33
N PRO A 173 -24.18 21.88 1.37
CA PRO A 173 -24.28 22.95 2.36
C PRO A 173 -24.11 24.30 1.68
N ALA A 174 -24.96 25.26 2.03
CA ALA A 174 -24.80 26.64 1.62
C ALA A 174 -23.80 27.35 2.54
N LEU A 175 -23.12 28.36 2.00
CA LEU A 175 -22.43 29.32 2.85
C LEU A 175 -23.49 30.01 3.73
N PRO A 176 -23.22 30.32 5.02
CA PRO A 176 -24.15 31.09 5.85
C PRO A 176 -24.41 32.50 5.26
N ASP A 177 -25.39 32.63 4.37
CA ASP A 177 -25.73 33.89 3.71
C ASP A 177 -26.47 34.84 4.67
N GLY A 178 -26.24 36.14 4.52
CA GLY A 178 -26.87 37.20 5.33
C GLY A 178 -26.42 37.28 6.80
N SER A 179 -25.78 36.23 7.32
CA SER A 179 -25.28 36.21 8.70
C SER A 179 -24.02 37.09 8.84
N THR A 180 -24.08 38.02 9.78
CA THR A 180 -22.91 38.74 10.26
C THR A 180 -22.44 38.11 11.56
N VAL A 181 -21.12 37.96 11.70
CA VAL A 181 -20.49 37.31 12.85
C VAL A 181 -19.66 38.37 13.58
N ALA A 182 -19.79 38.42 14.90
CA ALA A 182 -18.96 39.29 15.72
C ALA A 182 -17.48 38.89 15.57
N THR A 183 -16.63 39.89 15.38
CA THR A 183 -15.18 39.68 15.20
C THR A 183 -14.43 39.54 16.53
N GLY A 184 -15.13 39.69 17.66
CA GLY A 184 -14.55 39.79 19.00
C GLY A 184 -13.89 41.13 19.30
N LYS A 185 -13.94 42.09 18.36
CA LYS A 185 -13.51 43.48 18.56
C LYS A 185 -14.71 44.36 18.83
N ILE A 186 -14.52 45.39 19.65
CA ILE A 186 -15.54 46.39 19.97
C ILE A 186 -15.17 47.68 19.23
N LEU A 187 -16.14 48.32 18.59
CA LEU A 187 -16.00 49.62 17.95
C LEU A 187 -15.90 50.72 19.00
N ALA A 188 -15.45 51.91 18.60
CA ALA A 188 -15.34 53.07 19.52
C ALA A 188 -16.70 53.46 20.17
N CYS A 189 -17.82 53.14 19.52
CA CYS A 189 -19.18 53.32 20.02
C CYS A 189 -19.63 52.26 21.04
N GLY A 190 -18.79 51.28 21.40
CA GLY A 190 -19.15 50.18 22.31
C GLY A 190 -19.86 49.00 21.65
N GLU A 191 -20.18 49.07 20.36
CA GLU A 191 -20.83 47.98 19.63
C GLU A 191 -19.83 46.92 19.12
N PRO A 192 -20.22 45.63 19.08
CA PRO A 192 -19.38 44.59 18.48
C PRO A 192 -19.14 44.84 16.99
N GLN A 193 -17.88 44.83 16.57
CA GLN A 193 -17.54 44.89 15.16
C GLN A 193 -17.98 43.60 14.45
N MET A 194 -18.84 43.74 13.46
CA MET A 194 -19.41 42.63 12.70
C MET A 194 -18.69 42.41 11.37
N ARG A 195 -18.61 41.17 10.89
CA ARG A 195 -18.15 40.82 9.54
C ARG A 195 -19.10 39.84 8.85
N LYS A 196 -19.07 39.77 7.52
CA LYS A 196 -19.79 38.72 6.78
C LYS A 196 -19.28 37.33 7.21
N ALA A 197 -20.21 36.40 7.41
CA ALA A 197 -19.87 35.01 7.64
C ALA A 197 -19.11 34.40 6.46
N THR A 198 -18.25 33.46 6.79
CA THR A 198 -17.40 32.73 5.86
C THR A 198 -17.55 31.24 6.14
N TRP A 199 -16.93 30.39 5.33
CA TRP A 199 -16.83 28.96 5.64
C TRP A 199 -16.15 28.65 6.99
N TRP A 200 -15.47 29.62 7.63
CA TRP A 200 -14.95 29.48 9.01
C TRP A 200 -16.05 29.41 10.06
N ASP A 201 -17.21 29.94 9.73
CA ASP A 201 -18.35 30.08 10.64
C ASP A 201 -19.42 29.00 10.38
N HIS A 202 -19.21 28.15 9.36
CA HIS A 202 -20.12 27.04 9.05
C HIS A 202 -19.98 25.91 10.07
N ASP A 203 -21.00 25.73 10.90
CA ASP A 203 -21.10 24.73 11.95
C ASP A 203 -21.96 23.50 11.58
N GLY A 204 -22.69 23.59 10.47
CA GLY A 204 -23.56 22.54 9.95
C GLY A 204 -22.85 21.31 9.38
N PRO A 205 -23.47 20.58 8.43
CA PRO A 205 -22.93 19.34 7.92
C PRO A 205 -21.56 19.46 7.27
N PHE A 206 -20.72 18.44 7.47
CA PHE A 206 -19.40 18.39 6.85
C PHE A 206 -19.42 18.51 5.32
N ALA A 207 -18.57 19.38 4.79
CA ALA A 207 -18.24 19.46 3.37
C ALA A 207 -16.75 19.75 3.15
N VAL A 208 -16.22 19.38 2.00
CA VAL A 208 -14.91 19.81 1.54
C VAL A 208 -15.07 20.97 0.57
N VAL A 209 -14.52 22.12 0.92
CA VAL A 209 -14.60 23.34 0.14
C VAL A 209 -13.26 23.63 -0.54
N PHE A 210 -13.34 24.04 -1.80
CA PHE A 210 -12.24 24.59 -2.57
C PHE A 210 -12.68 25.89 -3.24
N ALA A 211 -11.98 27.00 -2.99
CA ALA A 211 -12.34 28.33 -3.51
C ALA A 211 -12.14 28.52 -5.04
N GLY A 212 -12.00 27.42 -5.79
CA GLY A 212 -11.75 27.46 -7.23
C GLY A 212 -10.36 27.99 -7.60
N GLY A 213 -10.16 28.22 -8.90
CA GLY A 213 -8.97 28.91 -9.40
C GLY A 213 -9.14 30.43 -9.34
N PRO A 214 -8.04 31.22 -9.33
CA PRO A 214 -8.08 32.67 -9.09
C PRO A 214 -8.87 33.47 -10.14
N THR A 215 -9.17 32.89 -11.31
CA THR A 215 -9.97 33.53 -12.37
C THR A 215 -11.30 32.83 -12.59
N GLY A 216 -11.72 31.94 -11.68
CA GLY A 216 -12.98 31.22 -11.78
C GLY A 216 -14.16 32.08 -11.33
N THR A 217 -15.21 32.17 -12.15
CA THR A 217 -16.45 32.91 -11.83
C THR A 217 -17.55 32.03 -11.25
N ARG A 218 -17.34 30.71 -11.17
CA ARG A 218 -18.34 29.71 -10.74
C ARG A 218 -18.43 29.51 -9.23
N GLY A 219 -17.86 30.43 -8.44
CA GLY A 219 -17.78 30.34 -6.98
C GLY A 219 -17.02 29.12 -6.46
N ASP A 220 -17.21 28.83 -5.18
CA ASP A 220 -16.56 27.72 -4.49
C ASP A 220 -17.07 26.36 -4.98
N LEU A 221 -16.18 25.37 -4.96
CA LEU A 221 -16.53 23.96 -5.17
C LEU A 221 -16.76 23.33 -3.80
N VAL A 222 -18.02 23.02 -3.50
CA VAL A 222 -18.46 22.48 -2.22
C VAL A 222 -18.82 21.01 -2.40
N LEU A 223 -18.08 20.11 -1.73
CA LEU A 223 -18.21 18.67 -1.89
C LEU A 223 -18.74 18.05 -0.58
N PRO A 224 -20.03 17.67 -0.51
CA PRO A 224 -20.60 17.13 0.72
C PRO A 224 -19.88 15.86 1.15
N VAL A 225 -19.62 15.73 2.45
CA VAL A 225 -18.98 14.55 3.02
C VAL A 225 -20.04 13.52 3.42
N ARG A 226 -19.78 12.25 3.13
CA ARG A 226 -20.52 11.13 3.72
C ARG A 226 -19.71 10.46 4.81
N LEU A 227 -20.18 10.51 6.06
CA LEU A 227 -19.52 9.83 7.17
C LEU A 227 -19.65 8.30 7.02
N PRO A 228 -18.53 7.54 7.05
CA PRO A 228 -18.54 6.09 7.03
C PRO A 228 -19.34 5.47 8.18
N GLN A 229 -20.18 4.49 7.89
CA GLN A 229 -21.01 3.80 8.89
C GLN A 229 -20.54 2.36 9.14
N GLY A 230 -20.88 1.81 10.30
CA GLY A 230 -20.60 0.42 10.69
C GLY A 230 -20.00 0.31 12.11
N PRO A 231 -19.80 -0.93 12.60
CA PRO A 231 -19.28 -1.18 13.93
C PRO A 231 -17.94 -0.48 14.17
N GLY A 232 -17.80 0.21 15.31
CA GLY A 232 -16.60 0.95 15.70
C GLY A 232 -16.26 2.18 14.85
N ARG A 233 -17.06 2.52 13.82
CA ARG A 233 -16.81 3.71 12.98
C ARG A 233 -17.15 5.00 13.71
N ARG A 234 -18.19 5.00 14.54
CA ARG A 234 -18.65 6.17 15.29
C ARG A 234 -17.56 6.71 16.23
N ALA A 235 -17.08 5.88 17.16
CA ALA A 235 -15.99 6.24 18.08
C ALA A 235 -14.75 6.75 17.33
N ARG A 236 -14.40 6.13 16.20
CA ARG A 236 -13.29 6.59 15.35
C ARG A 236 -13.54 7.96 14.73
N LEU A 237 -14.76 8.24 14.29
CA LEU A 237 -15.13 9.54 13.73
C LEU A 237 -15.15 10.59 14.82
N GLU A 238 -15.71 10.30 15.99
CA GLU A 238 -15.65 11.17 17.18
C GLU A 238 -14.19 11.49 17.53
N HIS A 239 -13.34 10.47 17.63
CA HIS A 239 -11.91 10.65 17.92
C HIS A 239 -11.25 11.65 16.97
N PHE A 240 -11.47 11.57 15.65
CA PHE A 240 -10.75 12.42 14.69
C PHE A 240 -11.48 13.71 14.27
N LEU A 241 -12.81 13.77 14.39
CA LEU A 241 -13.64 14.85 13.83
C LEU A 241 -14.25 15.76 14.91
N ALA A 242 -14.23 15.37 16.19
CA ALA A 242 -14.69 16.24 17.27
C ALA A 242 -13.73 17.44 17.48
N ASP A 243 -12.44 17.27 17.17
CA ASP A 243 -11.43 18.32 17.29
C ASP A 243 -10.79 18.65 15.92
N PRO A 244 -11.04 19.85 15.36
CA PRO A 244 -10.39 20.35 14.16
C PRO A 244 -8.86 20.43 14.20
N GLY A 245 -8.26 20.47 15.40
CA GLY A 245 -6.82 20.44 15.61
C GLY A 245 -6.13 19.15 15.17
N GLN A 246 -6.86 18.03 15.07
CA GLN A 246 -6.23 16.73 14.85
C GLN A 246 -5.73 16.48 13.44
N TRP A 247 -6.33 17.12 12.43
CA TRP A 247 -5.90 16.98 11.05
C TRP A 247 -5.09 18.19 10.59
N HIS A 248 -4.13 17.89 9.74
CA HIS A 248 -3.14 18.85 9.25
C HIS A 248 -3.29 19.15 7.77
N LYS A 249 -3.91 18.27 7.00
CA LYS A 249 -3.98 18.42 5.54
C LYS A 249 -5.09 17.57 4.97
N VAL A 250 -5.80 18.11 3.97
CA VAL A 250 -6.80 17.39 3.20
C VAL A 250 -6.30 17.17 1.78
N ASP A 251 -6.21 15.91 1.36
CA ASP A 251 -5.95 15.57 -0.04
C ASP A 251 -7.24 15.17 -0.74
N LEU A 252 -7.46 15.71 -1.95
CA LEU A 252 -8.54 15.26 -2.80
C LEU A 252 -8.09 14.04 -3.60
N VAL A 253 -8.78 12.92 -3.40
CA VAL A 253 -8.44 11.63 -3.99
C VAL A 253 -9.61 11.13 -4.83
N ARG A 254 -9.31 10.51 -5.96
CA ARG A 254 -10.26 9.76 -6.78
C ARG A 254 -9.87 8.29 -6.85
N ARG A 255 -10.85 7.42 -6.78
CA ARG A 255 -10.68 5.97 -6.90
C ARG A 255 -11.59 5.43 -7.99
N ARG A 256 -11.07 4.49 -8.77
CA ARG A 256 -11.86 3.84 -9.82
C ARG A 256 -13.07 3.15 -9.21
N LYS A 257 -14.23 3.39 -9.81
CA LYS A 257 -15.47 2.68 -9.53
C LYS A 257 -16.26 2.52 -10.82
N ALA A 258 -16.32 1.30 -11.34
CA ALA A 258 -16.96 0.97 -12.61
C ALA A 258 -18.46 1.28 -12.63
N SER A 259 -19.10 1.35 -11.45
CA SER A 259 -20.51 1.71 -11.30
C SER A 259 -20.74 3.19 -10.99
N ALA A 260 -19.70 4.02 -10.85
CA ALA A 260 -19.88 5.44 -10.62
C ALA A 260 -20.00 6.23 -11.94
N PRO A 261 -20.78 7.32 -11.96
CA PRO A 261 -20.71 8.33 -13.02
C PRO A 261 -19.26 8.78 -13.25
N GLY A 262 -18.84 8.93 -14.51
CA GLY A 262 -17.44 9.25 -14.85
C GLY A 262 -16.41 8.13 -14.56
N GLY A 263 -16.84 7.01 -13.94
CA GLY A 263 -15.97 5.88 -13.59
C GLY A 263 -15.09 6.11 -12.35
N TRP A 264 -15.38 7.15 -11.57
CA TRP A 264 -14.62 7.57 -10.39
C TRP A 264 -15.53 7.84 -9.19
N VAL A 265 -15.02 7.57 -8.00
CA VAL A 265 -15.54 8.13 -6.74
C VAL A 265 -14.48 9.00 -6.10
N TYR A 266 -14.93 10.01 -5.37
CA TYR A 266 -14.06 10.99 -4.74
C TYR A 266 -14.05 10.82 -3.23
N GLU A 267 -12.89 11.05 -2.65
CA GLU A 267 -12.58 10.85 -1.24
C GLU A 267 -11.69 12.00 -0.78
N ALA A 268 -11.94 12.52 0.41
CA ALA A 268 -11.04 13.41 1.11
C ALA A 268 -10.18 12.58 2.08
N HIS A 269 -8.87 12.64 1.89
CA HIS A 269 -7.90 11.93 2.73
C HIS A 269 -7.30 12.94 3.72
N LEU A 270 -7.72 12.84 4.97
CA LEU A 270 -7.27 13.69 6.07
C LEU A 270 -5.98 13.13 6.65
N MET A 271 -4.90 13.88 6.55
CA MET A 271 -3.65 13.60 7.25
C MET A 271 -3.79 14.01 8.71
N ILE A 272 -3.62 13.04 9.61
CA ILE A 272 -3.73 13.24 11.06
C ILE A 272 -2.31 13.33 11.62
N LEU A 273 -2.04 14.34 12.46
CA LEU A 273 -0.76 14.46 13.18
C LEU A 273 -0.84 13.92 14.61
N GLY A 274 -2.03 13.89 15.20
CA GLY A 274 -2.26 13.32 16.53
C GLY A 274 -2.16 11.79 16.59
N PRO A 275 -2.28 11.20 17.79
CA PRO A 275 -2.27 9.76 17.97
C PRO A 275 -3.37 9.10 17.14
N GLY A 276 -3.05 7.94 16.58
CA GLY A 276 -4.02 7.13 15.86
C GLY A 276 -5.15 6.67 16.78
N ASP A 277 -6.32 6.44 16.21
CA ASP A 277 -7.45 5.82 16.90
C ASP A 277 -7.16 4.33 17.19
N ALA A 278 -7.33 3.97 18.45
CA ALA A 278 -7.34 2.59 18.94
C ALA A 278 -8.59 2.40 19.80
N SER A 279 -9.39 1.37 19.47
CA SER A 279 -10.60 1.07 20.22
C SER A 279 -10.28 0.70 21.67
N PRO A 280 -11.21 0.91 22.62
CA PRO A 280 -11.00 0.57 24.03
C PRO A 280 -10.50 -0.87 24.23
N ALA A 281 -11.10 -1.84 23.53
CA ALA A 281 -10.67 -3.24 23.57
C ALA A 281 -9.21 -3.45 23.12
N VAL A 282 -8.73 -2.68 22.15
CA VAL A 282 -7.33 -2.76 21.68
C VAL A 282 -6.39 -2.14 22.71
N ARG A 283 -6.79 -1.05 23.37
CA ARG A 283 -5.99 -0.44 24.44
C ARG A 283 -5.83 -1.40 25.62
N VAL A 284 -6.95 -1.96 26.11
CA VAL A 284 -6.95 -2.97 27.18
C VAL A 284 -6.09 -4.18 26.81
N MET A 285 -6.18 -4.66 25.56
CA MET A 285 -5.35 -5.77 25.09
C MET A 285 -3.86 -5.41 25.11
N ARG A 286 -3.48 -4.21 24.65
CA ARG A 286 -2.08 -3.74 24.68
C ARG A 286 -1.56 -3.61 26.10
N ASP A 287 -2.37 -3.06 27.01
CA ASP A 287 -1.99 -2.91 28.42
C ASP A 287 -1.80 -4.28 29.09
N ARG A 288 -2.68 -5.25 28.78
CA ARG A 288 -2.51 -6.64 29.22
C ARG A 288 -1.25 -7.26 28.65
N ALA A 289 -1.00 -7.08 27.34
CA ALA A 289 0.19 -7.60 26.67
C ALA A 289 1.48 -7.04 27.27
N ALA A 290 1.52 -5.74 27.59
CA ALA A 290 2.65 -5.07 28.23
C ALA A 290 2.98 -5.68 29.61
N ARG A 291 1.95 -6.09 30.36
CA ARG A 291 2.09 -6.73 31.68
C ARG A 291 2.40 -8.23 31.64
N LEU A 292 2.47 -8.85 30.46
CA LEU A 292 2.78 -10.29 30.37
C LEU A 292 4.20 -10.61 30.85
N GLY A 293 5.13 -9.66 30.79
CA GLY A 293 6.53 -9.89 31.20
C GLY A 293 7.21 -11.00 30.40
N ARG A 294 6.82 -11.19 29.13
CA ARG A 294 7.36 -12.24 28.25
C ARG A 294 8.31 -11.67 27.21
N VAL A 295 9.34 -12.45 26.89
CA VAL A 295 10.21 -12.25 25.73
C VAL A 295 9.98 -13.38 24.74
N GLY A 296 9.98 -13.05 23.45
CA GLY A 296 9.73 -14.03 22.41
C GLY A 296 10.59 -13.84 21.18
N GLY A 297 10.70 -14.91 20.41
CA GLY A 297 11.33 -14.89 19.11
C GLY A 297 10.37 -15.34 18.03
N VAL A 298 10.64 -14.89 16.82
CA VAL A 298 9.82 -15.09 15.63
C VAL A 298 10.70 -15.64 14.52
N ASP A 299 10.30 -16.77 13.96
CA ASP A 299 10.88 -17.32 12.75
C ASP A 299 9.89 -17.17 11.58
N GLY A 300 10.34 -16.50 10.52
CA GLY A 300 9.55 -16.25 9.33
C GLY A 300 9.97 -17.18 8.20
N ASN A 301 8.99 -17.75 7.51
CA ASN A 301 9.22 -18.54 6.31
C ASN A 301 8.23 -18.12 5.20
N VAL A 302 8.37 -18.70 4.00
CA VAL A 302 7.52 -18.37 2.84
C VAL A 302 6.06 -18.74 3.07
N SER A 303 5.81 -19.77 3.89
CA SER A 303 4.48 -20.37 4.11
C SER A 303 3.89 -20.21 5.50
N ASN A 304 4.70 -19.99 6.52
CA ASN A 304 4.26 -19.88 7.90
C ASN A 304 5.07 -18.83 8.67
N LEU A 305 4.60 -18.51 9.87
CA LEU A 305 5.30 -17.71 10.86
C LEU A 305 5.21 -18.47 12.18
N SER A 306 6.36 -18.76 12.78
CA SER A 306 6.48 -19.46 14.05
C SER A 306 6.89 -18.46 15.12
N ILE A 307 6.23 -18.50 16.28
CA ILE A 307 6.52 -17.63 17.42
C ILE A 307 6.67 -18.52 18.64
N VAL A 308 7.72 -18.29 19.43
CA VAL A 308 7.88 -18.92 20.75
C VAL A 308 8.21 -17.81 21.75
N SER A 309 7.54 -17.80 22.89
CA SER A 309 7.88 -16.89 23.99
C SER A 309 7.85 -17.59 25.33
N LEU A 310 8.52 -16.98 26.29
CA LEU A 310 8.70 -17.44 27.67
C LEU A 310 8.74 -16.22 28.62
N PRO A 311 8.44 -16.40 29.92
CA PRO A 311 8.68 -15.37 30.93
C PRO A 311 10.10 -14.81 30.83
N ALA A 312 10.26 -13.48 30.94
CA ALA A 312 11.55 -12.81 30.84
C ALA A 312 12.52 -13.23 31.96
N THR A 313 11.99 -13.66 33.10
CA THR A 313 12.72 -14.20 34.26
C THR A 313 13.29 -15.59 34.00
N VAL A 314 12.76 -16.32 33.01
CA VAL A 314 13.10 -17.73 32.74
C VAL A 314 12.80 -18.62 33.97
N ASP A 315 11.79 -18.24 34.77
CA ASP A 315 11.30 -19.02 35.91
C ASP A 315 10.00 -19.77 35.53
N PRO A 316 9.91 -21.10 35.74
CA PRO A 316 8.69 -21.87 35.55
C PRO A 316 7.52 -21.42 36.43
N ALA A 317 7.79 -20.82 37.58
CA ALA A 317 6.75 -20.26 38.46
C ALA A 317 6.01 -19.07 37.80
N ASP A 318 6.69 -18.32 36.93
CA ASP A 318 6.13 -17.17 36.22
C ASP A 318 5.37 -17.56 34.94
N GLY A 319 5.40 -18.85 34.57
CA GLY A 319 4.57 -19.43 33.53
C GLY A 319 5.33 -20.27 32.51
N GLN A 320 4.58 -21.05 31.72
CA GLN A 320 5.16 -22.00 30.77
C GLN A 320 5.56 -21.35 29.43
N PRO A 321 6.49 -21.96 28.66
CA PRO A 321 6.78 -21.57 27.29
C PRO A 321 5.51 -21.68 26.44
N THR A 322 5.38 -20.80 25.46
CA THR A 322 4.17 -20.74 24.61
C THR A 322 4.58 -20.58 23.17
N SER A 323 3.99 -21.39 22.29
CA SER A 323 4.26 -21.38 20.87
C SER A 323 3.00 -21.12 20.06
N THR A 324 3.15 -20.37 18.97
CA THR A 324 2.10 -20.15 18.00
C THR A 324 2.66 -20.36 16.61
N ARG A 325 2.02 -21.24 15.83
CA ARG A 325 2.28 -21.35 14.39
C ARG A 325 1.14 -20.74 13.59
N ILE A 326 1.48 -19.78 12.73
CA ILE A 326 0.53 -19.12 11.84
C ILE A 326 0.69 -19.67 10.44
N GLU A 327 -0.35 -20.34 9.96
CA GLU A 327 -0.43 -20.87 8.60
C GLU A 327 -1.72 -20.44 7.91
N LEU A 328 -1.78 -20.59 6.59
CA LEU A 328 -3.04 -20.44 5.86
C LEU A 328 -3.92 -21.66 6.13
N SER A 329 -5.13 -21.49 6.65
CA SER A 329 -6.08 -22.60 6.75
C SER A 329 -6.53 -23.09 5.36
N ASP A 330 -7.08 -24.32 5.27
CA ASP A 330 -7.63 -24.82 3.99
C ASP A 330 -8.72 -23.92 3.41
N GLN A 331 -9.55 -23.34 4.27
CA GLN A 331 -10.57 -22.39 3.85
C GLN A 331 -9.96 -21.12 3.27
N GLU A 332 -8.89 -20.60 3.88
CA GLU A 332 -8.15 -19.45 3.37
C GLU A 332 -7.46 -19.77 2.04
N ARG A 333 -6.80 -20.93 1.93
CA ARG A 333 -6.19 -21.44 0.69
C ARG A 333 -7.22 -21.51 -0.44
N ALA A 334 -8.36 -22.17 -0.20
CA ALA A 334 -9.45 -22.29 -1.18
C ALA A 334 -10.02 -20.92 -1.59
N ARG A 335 -10.16 -19.99 -0.64
CA ARG A 335 -10.62 -18.62 -0.93
C ARG A 335 -9.62 -17.87 -1.81
N LEU A 336 -8.33 -17.97 -1.53
CA LEU A 336 -7.26 -17.32 -2.31
C LEU A 336 -7.19 -17.92 -3.72
N GLU A 337 -7.35 -19.23 -3.88
CA GLU A 337 -7.45 -19.87 -5.19
C GLU A 337 -8.65 -19.37 -5.99
N LYS A 338 -9.83 -19.30 -5.36
CA LYS A 338 -11.04 -18.76 -5.99
C LYS A 338 -10.82 -17.32 -6.45
N GLN A 339 -10.15 -16.50 -5.65
CA GLN A 339 -9.77 -15.13 -6.02
C GLN A 339 -8.76 -15.10 -7.18
N ALA A 340 -7.77 -15.99 -7.19
CA ALA A 340 -6.80 -16.10 -8.27
C ALA A 340 -7.48 -16.50 -9.60
N ARG A 341 -8.42 -17.46 -9.57
CA ARG A 341 -9.24 -17.84 -10.74
C ARG A 341 -10.05 -16.65 -11.27
N LYS A 342 -10.71 -15.90 -10.38
CA LYS A 342 -11.43 -14.66 -10.75
C LYS A 342 -10.49 -13.60 -11.35
N SER A 343 -9.32 -13.41 -10.77
CA SER A 343 -8.31 -12.45 -11.26
C SER A 343 -7.83 -12.83 -12.67
N LYS A 344 -7.48 -14.10 -12.89
CA LYS A 344 -7.15 -14.64 -14.22
C LYS A 344 -8.29 -14.45 -15.22
N GLY A 345 -9.53 -14.71 -14.81
CA GLY A 345 -10.72 -14.48 -15.63
C GLY A 345 -10.87 -13.03 -16.08
N ARG A 346 -10.67 -12.06 -15.16
CA ARG A 346 -10.70 -10.63 -15.48
C ARG A 346 -9.54 -10.21 -16.39
N ALA A 347 -8.33 -10.71 -16.15
CA ALA A 347 -7.17 -10.45 -17.00
C ALA A 347 -7.40 -10.95 -18.44
N ARG A 348 -7.97 -12.16 -18.59
CA ARG A 348 -8.38 -12.70 -19.90
C ARG A 348 -9.47 -11.85 -20.55
N ALA A 349 -10.47 -11.40 -19.80
CA ALA A 349 -11.51 -10.52 -20.33
C ALA A 349 -10.95 -9.17 -20.80
N LEU A 350 -10.00 -8.60 -20.04
CA LEU A 350 -9.31 -7.37 -20.41
C LEU A 350 -8.52 -7.53 -21.72
N GLU A 351 -7.75 -8.62 -21.84
CA GLU A 351 -6.98 -8.92 -23.05
C GLU A 351 -7.89 -9.20 -24.25
N ARG A 352 -8.99 -9.95 -24.09
CA ARG A 352 -9.98 -10.16 -25.16
C ARG A 352 -10.57 -8.84 -25.64
N SER A 353 -10.92 -7.94 -24.72
CA SER A 353 -11.45 -6.62 -25.07
C SER A 353 -10.45 -5.79 -25.86
N ARG A 354 -9.16 -5.85 -25.51
CA ARG A 354 -8.09 -5.16 -26.26
C ARG A 354 -7.95 -5.75 -27.67
N ARG A 355 -7.90 -7.08 -27.78
CA ARG A 355 -7.77 -7.80 -29.06
C ARG A 355 -8.93 -7.52 -30.00
N ALA A 356 -10.16 -7.49 -29.49
CA ALA A 356 -11.34 -7.18 -30.28
C ALA A 356 -11.23 -5.81 -30.96
N THR A 357 -10.81 -4.78 -30.23
CA THR A 357 -10.64 -3.42 -30.78
C THR A 357 -9.43 -3.29 -31.69
N ASN A 358 -8.42 -4.16 -31.53
CA ASN A 358 -7.16 -4.08 -32.27
C ASN A 358 -6.93 -5.31 -33.15
N ALA A 359 -7.99 -5.86 -33.75
CA ALA A 359 -7.95 -7.17 -34.43
C ALA A 359 -6.86 -7.25 -35.51
N ARG A 360 -6.64 -6.18 -36.30
CA ARG A 360 -5.60 -6.11 -37.35
C ARG A 360 -4.18 -6.42 -36.86
N GLN A 361 -3.94 -6.34 -35.56
CA GLN A 361 -2.64 -6.60 -34.96
C GLN A 361 -2.44 -8.05 -34.52
N TYR A 362 -3.42 -8.93 -34.68
CA TYR A 362 -3.39 -10.31 -34.19
C TYR A 362 -3.73 -11.30 -35.31
N GLY A 363 -3.10 -12.47 -35.30
CA GLY A 363 -3.46 -13.58 -36.19
C GLY A 363 -4.55 -14.49 -35.61
N LEU A 364 -5.02 -15.44 -36.41
CA LEU A 364 -5.86 -16.53 -35.92
C LEU A 364 -5.06 -17.41 -34.94
N SER A 365 -5.72 -17.93 -33.90
CA SER A 365 -5.15 -19.03 -33.13
C SER A 365 -5.15 -20.32 -33.95
N LYS A 366 -4.31 -21.31 -33.58
CA LYS A 366 -4.27 -22.63 -34.23
C LYS A 366 -5.67 -23.22 -34.44
N LYS A 367 -6.50 -23.24 -33.39
CA LYS A 367 -7.88 -23.73 -33.45
C LYS A 367 -8.80 -22.93 -34.37
N GLN A 368 -8.59 -21.61 -34.47
CA GLN A 368 -9.37 -20.76 -35.35
C GLN A 368 -8.97 -20.97 -36.82
N ALA A 369 -7.69 -21.17 -37.09
CA ALA A 369 -7.17 -21.51 -38.41
C ALA A 369 -7.64 -22.91 -38.86
N GLU A 370 -7.51 -23.94 -38.01
CA GLU A 370 -8.02 -25.29 -38.28
C GLU A 370 -9.53 -25.29 -38.57
N ARG A 371 -10.30 -24.50 -37.81
CA ARG A 371 -11.75 -24.35 -38.05
C ARG A 371 -12.03 -23.66 -39.38
N ALA A 372 -11.26 -22.64 -39.74
CA ALA A 372 -11.42 -21.93 -41.00
C ALA A 372 -11.09 -22.85 -42.19
N ALA A 373 -9.99 -23.60 -42.11
CA ALA A 373 -9.60 -24.60 -43.10
C ALA A 373 -10.68 -25.68 -43.30
N ARG A 374 -11.18 -26.28 -42.21
CA ARG A 374 -12.25 -27.28 -42.27
C ARG A 374 -13.53 -26.75 -42.91
N ARG A 375 -13.87 -25.47 -42.66
CA ARG A 375 -15.05 -24.86 -43.29
C ARG A 375 -14.85 -24.67 -44.79
N ALA A 376 -13.67 -24.20 -45.19
CA ALA A 376 -13.33 -24.04 -46.60
C ALA A 376 -13.37 -25.38 -47.35
N GLU A 377 -12.83 -26.43 -46.74
CA GLU A 377 -12.88 -27.80 -47.29
C GLU A 377 -14.32 -28.31 -47.50
N HIS A 378 -15.25 -27.93 -46.62
CA HIS A 378 -16.68 -28.25 -46.77
C HIS A 378 -17.47 -27.22 -47.61
N GLY A 379 -16.81 -26.30 -48.33
CA GLY A 379 -17.48 -25.27 -49.13
C GLY A 379 -18.32 -24.28 -48.32
N LEU A 380 -18.07 -24.16 -47.01
CA LEU A 380 -18.81 -23.27 -46.11
C LEU A 380 -18.13 -21.91 -45.99
N GLU A 381 -18.93 -20.85 -46.04
CA GLU A 381 -18.47 -19.46 -45.88
C GLU A 381 -17.60 -19.24 -44.64
N PRO A 382 -16.55 -18.40 -44.70
CA PRO A 382 -15.71 -18.06 -43.56
C PRO A 382 -16.53 -17.47 -42.41
N LYS A 383 -16.42 -18.06 -41.22
CA LYS A 383 -17.07 -17.51 -40.04
C LYS A 383 -16.30 -16.27 -39.57
N GLN A 384 -16.99 -15.13 -39.44
CA GLN A 384 -16.39 -13.92 -38.87
C GLN A 384 -15.90 -14.18 -37.43
N VAL A 385 -14.61 -13.92 -37.20
CA VAL A 385 -13.96 -14.07 -35.89
C VAL A 385 -13.77 -12.71 -35.25
N THR A 386 -14.59 -12.40 -34.24
CA THR A 386 -14.57 -11.10 -33.55
C THR A 386 -13.36 -10.92 -32.61
N VAL A 387 -12.76 -12.01 -32.12
CA VAL A 387 -11.58 -11.97 -31.25
C VAL A 387 -10.52 -12.93 -31.75
N LEU A 388 -9.46 -12.38 -32.34
CA LEU A 388 -8.33 -13.14 -32.85
C LEU A 388 -7.43 -13.63 -31.70
N GLY A 389 -7.31 -14.96 -31.59
CA GLY A 389 -6.65 -15.65 -30.48
C GLY A 389 -5.15 -15.90 -30.68
N GLY A 390 -4.61 -15.61 -31.86
CA GLY A 390 -3.23 -15.89 -32.23
C GLY A 390 -2.23 -14.90 -31.64
N ALA A 391 -0.98 -15.03 -32.08
CA ALA A 391 0.10 -14.11 -31.72
C ALA A 391 -0.17 -12.70 -32.27
N ARG A 392 0.42 -11.70 -31.60
CA ARG A 392 0.42 -10.32 -32.09
C ARG A 392 1.47 -10.19 -33.18
N ALA A 393 1.21 -9.37 -34.20
CA ALA A 393 2.18 -9.05 -35.23
C ALA A 393 3.43 -8.38 -34.60
N ALA A 394 4.57 -9.03 -34.78
CA ALA A 394 5.87 -8.60 -34.28
C ALA A 394 6.89 -8.58 -35.42
N ARG A 395 8.00 -7.86 -35.21
CA ARG A 395 9.20 -7.95 -36.06
C ARG A 395 9.98 -9.23 -35.71
N ALA A 396 11.02 -9.54 -36.48
CA ALA A 396 11.87 -10.71 -36.25
C ALA A 396 12.53 -10.74 -34.85
N ASP A 397 12.79 -9.56 -34.27
CA ASP A 397 13.34 -9.39 -32.91
C ASP A 397 12.30 -9.61 -31.78
N GLY A 398 11.06 -10.01 -32.11
CA GLY A 398 9.98 -10.22 -31.16
C GLY A 398 9.32 -8.92 -30.65
N VAL A 399 9.76 -7.75 -31.12
CA VAL A 399 9.15 -6.47 -30.74
C VAL A 399 7.82 -6.29 -31.47
N PRO A 400 6.72 -5.97 -30.77
CA PRO A 400 5.43 -5.70 -31.43
C PRO A 400 5.54 -4.60 -32.48
N LYS A 401 5.02 -4.84 -33.70
CA LYS A 401 5.02 -3.83 -34.79
C LYS A 401 4.36 -2.52 -34.34
N GLN A 402 3.33 -2.64 -33.51
CA GLN A 402 2.74 -1.53 -32.78
C GLN A 402 2.84 -1.79 -31.28
N ALA A 403 3.34 -0.79 -30.54
CA ALA A 403 3.42 -0.84 -29.09
C ALA A 403 2.02 -0.76 -28.44
N TYR A 404 1.78 -1.56 -27.40
CA TYR A 404 0.52 -1.61 -26.64
C TYR A 404 -0.01 -0.25 -26.15
N ARG A 405 0.88 0.73 -25.92
CA ARG A 405 0.49 2.09 -25.49
C ARG A 405 -0.24 2.90 -26.57
N ARG A 406 -0.18 2.45 -27.84
CA ARG A 406 -0.88 3.05 -28.98
C ARG A 406 -2.16 2.27 -29.35
N ASP A 407 -2.51 1.23 -28.61
CA ASP A 407 -3.73 0.47 -28.86
C ASP A 407 -4.96 1.32 -28.59
N GLU A 408 -5.98 1.15 -29.43
CA GLU A 408 -7.29 1.72 -29.20
C GLU A 408 -8.00 0.90 -28.11
N LEU A 409 -8.58 1.57 -27.12
CA LEU A 409 -9.15 0.93 -25.93
C LEU A 409 -10.65 1.23 -25.84
N SER A 410 -11.48 0.19 -25.92
CA SER A 410 -12.93 0.34 -25.82
C SER A 410 -13.41 0.71 -24.41
N GLY A 411 -14.62 1.26 -24.30
CA GLY A 411 -15.29 1.46 -23.02
C GLY A 411 -15.43 0.17 -22.19
N GLY A 412 -15.57 -0.99 -22.86
CA GLY A 412 -15.52 -2.31 -22.23
C GLY A 412 -14.19 -2.59 -21.53
N TYR A 413 -13.06 -2.30 -22.21
CA TYR A 413 -11.72 -2.44 -21.64
C TYR A 413 -11.55 -1.57 -20.39
N HIS A 414 -11.97 -0.29 -20.46
CA HIS A 414 -11.90 0.63 -19.33
C HIS A 414 -12.73 0.15 -18.13
N ARG A 415 -13.96 -0.34 -18.36
CA ARG A 415 -14.81 -0.91 -17.30
C ARG A 415 -14.17 -2.13 -16.63
N VAL A 416 -13.60 -3.06 -17.40
CA VAL A 416 -12.92 -4.25 -16.85
C VAL A 416 -11.67 -3.83 -16.06
N ARG A 417 -10.88 -2.88 -16.57
CA ARG A 417 -9.70 -2.34 -15.88
C ARG A 417 -10.09 -1.69 -14.54
N SER A 418 -11.17 -0.92 -14.49
CA SER A 418 -11.70 -0.35 -13.25
C SER A 418 -12.08 -1.43 -12.23
N ARG A 419 -12.79 -2.48 -12.66
CA ARG A 419 -13.14 -3.61 -11.78
C ARG A 419 -11.92 -4.38 -11.25
N ILE A 420 -10.86 -4.49 -12.06
CA ILE A 420 -9.58 -5.09 -11.62
C ILE A 420 -8.95 -4.20 -10.54
N ALA A 421 -8.88 -2.88 -10.77
CA ALA A 421 -8.32 -1.93 -9.81
C ALA A 421 -9.09 -1.93 -8.47
N GLU A 422 -10.42 -1.93 -8.52
CA GLU A 422 -11.28 -2.04 -7.34
C GLU A 422 -11.00 -3.31 -6.54
N ALA A 423 -10.98 -4.47 -7.22
CA ALA A 423 -10.72 -5.74 -6.56
C ALA A 423 -9.31 -5.81 -5.95
N ALA A 424 -8.31 -5.22 -6.61
CA ALA A 424 -6.95 -5.13 -6.10
C ALA A 424 -6.88 -4.24 -4.84
N ALA A 425 -7.56 -3.08 -4.84
CA ALA A 425 -7.64 -2.20 -3.70
C ALA A 425 -8.32 -2.89 -2.49
N SER A 426 -9.46 -3.56 -2.71
CA SER A 426 -10.13 -4.32 -1.66
C SER A 426 -9.26 -5.46 -1.11
N ALA A 427 -8.53 -6.17 -1.97
CA ALA A 427 -7.62 -7.23 -1.55
C ALA A 427 -6.45 -6.69 -0.72
N ALA A 428 -5.88 -5.54 -1.10
CA ALA A 428 -4.82 -4.88 -0.35
C ALA A 428 -5.30 -4.43 1.04
N GLU A 429 -6.51 -3.87 1.14
CA GLU A 429 -7.08 -3.49 2.43
C GLU A 429 -7.34 -4.70 3.33
N HIS A 430 -7.90 -5.79 2.77
CA HIS A 430 -8.11 -7.01 3.51
C HIS A 430 -6.81 -7.60 4.06
N LYS A 431 -5.72 -7.59 3.28
CA LYS A 431 -4.39 -8.04 3.71
C LYS A 431 -3.85 -7.19 4.86
N ARG A 432 -3.95 -5.86 4.77
CA ARG A 432 -3.55 -4.95 5.86
C ARG A 432 -4.35 -5.18 7.14
N HIS A 433 -5.66 -5.37 7.01
CA HIS A 433 -6.52 -5.70 8.15
C HIS A 433 -6.13 -7.03 8.79
N ARG A 434 -5.96 -8.10 7.99
CA ARG A 434 -5.52 -9.42 8.46
C ARG A 434 -4.18 -9.34 9.19
N ALA A 435 -3.21 -8.63 8.61
CA ALA A 435 -1.89 -8.44 9.22
C ALA A 435 -1.98 -7.76 10.59
N ARG A 436 -2.77 -6.68 10.73
CA ARG A 436 -2.99 -6.00 12.02
C ARG A 436 -3.69 -6.89 13.04
N ALA A 437 -4.73 -7.61 12.62
CA ALA A 437 -5.46 -8.53 13.50
C ALA A 437 -4.56 -9.66 14.00
N LEU A 438 -3.76 -10.26 13.12
CA LEU A 438 -2.79 -11.29 13.50
C LEU A 438 -1.70 -10.73 14.43
N ALA A 439 -1.13 -9.56 14.12
CA ALA A 439 -0.14 -8.91 14.98
C ALA A 439 -0.67 -8.68 16.41
N ARG A 440 -1.92 -8.23 16.54
CA ARG A 440 -2.58 -8.06 17.85
C ARG A 440 -2.74 -9.39 18.59
N ASN A 441 -3.18 -10.43 17.90
CA ASN A 441 -3.31 -11.76 18.50
C ASN A 441 -1.95 -12.31 18.95
N ILE A 442 -0.88 -12.06 18.18
CA ILE A 442 0.48 -12.46 18.54
C ILE A 442 0.90 -11.76 19.84
N ILE A 443 0.82 -10.42 19.92
CA ILE A 443 1.29 -9.71 21.13
C ILE A 443 0.41 -10.00 22.36
N ALA A 444 -0.89 -10.27 22.15
CA ALA A 444 -1.80 -10.64 23.24
C ALA A 444 -1.43 -11.95 23.93
N VAL A 445 -0.72 -12.84 23.22
CA VAL A 445 -0.24 -14.13 23.73
C VAL A 445 1.22 -14.04 24.14
N HIS A 446 2.06 -13.47 23.29
CA HIS A 446 3.51 -13.58 23.42
C HIS A 446 4.18 -12.39 24.09
N GLY A 447 3.46 -11.30 24.32
CA GLY A 447 4.03 -10.03 24.78
C GLY A 447 4.56 -9.16 23.63
N PRO A 448 4.91 -7.89 23.92
CA PRO A 448 5.32 -6.93 22.91
C PRO A 448 6.83 -6.89 22.68
N VAL A 449 7.64 -7.64 23.44
CA VAL A 449 9.10 -7.73 23.28
C VAL A 449 9.42 -8.97 22.45
N LEU A 450 9.69 -8.76 21.16
CA LEU A 450 9.91 -9.84 20.21
C LEU A 450 11.18 -9.60 19.40
N THR A 451 11.86 -10.68 19.02
CA THR A 451 13.01 -10.65 18.11
C THR A 451 12.73 -11.49 16.87
N ILE A 452 13.09 -10.99 15.68
CA ILE A 452 12.93 -11.71 14.41
C ILE A 452 14.22 -11.62 13.60
N GLU A 453 14.52 -12.67 12.83
CA GLU A 453 15.61 -12.61 11.86
C GLU A 453 15.40 -11.50 10.80
N ASP A 454 16.49 -10.83 10.45
CA ASP A 454 16.54 -9.82 9.39
C ASP A 454 16.70 -10.49 8.02
N CYS A 455 15.60 -11.08 7.55
CA CYS A 455 15.55 -11.72 6.24
C CYS A 455 15.33 -10.70 5.11
N ASP A 456 16.09 -10.83 4.01
CA ASP A 456 15.84 -10.06 2.79
C ASP A 456 14.58 -10.55 2.05
N LEU A 457 13.44 -10.00 2.46
CA LEU A 457 12.14 -10.25 1.85
C LEU A 457 12.12 -9.93 0.34
N ARG A 458 13.00 -9.04 -0.17
CA ARG A 458 13.03 -8.72 -1.61
C ARG A 458 13.52 -9.91 -2.41
N THR A 459 14.57 -10.57 -1.94
CA THR A 459 15.08 -11.81 -2.55
C THR A 459 14.00 -12.89 -2.53
N TRP A 460 13.26 -13.02 -1.44
CA TRP A 460 12.14 -13.96 -1.36
C TRP A 460 11.04 -13.64 -2.38
N TYR A 461 10.67 -12.37 -2.56
CA TYR A 461 9.67 -11.97 -3.57
C TYR A 461 10.11 -12.27 -5.01
N ARG A 462 11.42 -12.25 -5.30
CA ARG A 462 11.96 -12.62 -6.61
C ARG A 462 11.82 -14.12 -6.88
N LEU A 463 12.13 -14.96 -5.89
CA LEU A 463 12.10 -16.42 -6.02
C LEU A 463 10.68 -16.99 -5.88
N TRP A 464 9.89 -16.49 -4.94
CA TRP A 464 8.60 -17.08 -4.52
C TRP A 464 7.43 -16.09 -4.51
N GLY A 465 7.50 -15.02 -5.30
CA GLY A 465 6.53 -13.92 -5.26
C GLY A 465 5.06 -14.34 -5.38
N ARG A 466 4.74 -15.44 -6.08
CA ARG A 466 3.36 -15.98 -6.16
C ARG A 466 2.87 -16.50 -4.81
N ARG A 467 3.71 -17.21 -4.06
CA ARG A 467 3.39 -17.75 -2.73
C ARG A 467 3.36 -16.64 -1.70
N LEU A 468 4.33 -15.73 -1.74
CA LEU A 468 4.39 -14.57 -0.83
C LEU A 468 3.29 -13.55 -1.07
N ALA A 469 2.72 -13.49 -2.28
CA ALA A 469 1.53 -12.69 -2.53
C ALA A 469 0.28 -13.20 -1.78
N GLN A 470 0.28 -14.46 -1.33
CA GLN A 470 -0.79 -15.07 -0.55
C GLN A 470 -0.59 -14.86 0.96
N THR A 471 0.62 -15.07 1.46
CA THR A 471 0.96 -14.98 2.90
C THR A 471 1.32 -13.57 3.35
N THR A 472 1.90 -12.75 2.46
CA THR A 472 2.29 -11.35 2.69
C THR A 472 3.07 -11.12 4.00
N PRO A 473 4.16 -11.88 4.26
CA PRO A 473 4.86 -11.84 5.55
C PRO A 473 5.40 -10.44 5.88
N GLY A 474 5.89 -9.69 4.89
CA GLY A 474 6.34 -8.32 5.11
C GLY A 474 5.27 -7.38 5.70
N MET A 475 4.00 -7.54 5.29
CA MET A 475 2.91 -6.75 5.88
C MET A 475 2.63 -7.15 7.34
N LEU A 476 2.71 -8.44 7.65
CA LEU A 476 2.53 -8.95 9.01
C LEU A 476 3.66 -8.49 9.91
N ILE A 477 4.91 -8.58 9.46
CA ILE A 477 6.08 -8.15 10.22
C ILE A 477 6.03 -6.63 10.49
N SER A 478 5.67 -5.80 9.49
CA SER A 478 5.48 -4.36 9.72
C SER A 478 4.33 -4.06 10.68
N ALA A 479 3.24 -4.82 10.62
CA ALA A 479 2.14 -4.69 11.56
C ALA A 479 2.56 -5.10 12.98
N LEU A 480 3.35 -6.17 13.11
CA LEU A 480 3.90 -6.64 14.37
C LEU A 480 4.81 -5.59 15.01
N ALA A 481 5.75 -5.01 14.26
CA ALA A 481 6.60 -3.92 14.74
C ALA A 481 5.78 -2.74 15.28
N THR A 482 4.71 -2.37 14.56
CA THR A 482 3.82 -1.28 14.97
C THR A 482 3.05 -1.61 16.25
N GLU A 483 2.51 -2.83 16.37
CA GLU A 483 1.74 -3.25 17.54
C GLU A 483 2.63 -3.48 18.77
N CYS A 484 3.83 -4.03 18.62
CA CYS A 484 4.85 -4.10 19.67
C CYS A 484 5.17 -2.71 20.23
N GLY A 485 5.52 -1.74 19.35
CA GLY A 485 5.80 -0.37 19.77
C GLY A 485 4.59 0.33 20.41
N SER A 486 3.38 0.07 19.90
CA SER A 486 2.15 0.63 20.47
C SER A 486 1.78 0.04 21.84
N ALA A 487 2.35 -1.10 22.21
CA ALA A 487 2.16 -1.77 23.50
C ALA A 487 3.36 -1.55 24.44
N GLY A 488 4.26 -0.61 24.13
CA GLY A 488 5.42 -0.29 24.95
C GLY A 488 6.62 -1.24 24.79
N GLY A 489 6.57 -2.20 23.87
CA GLY A 489 7.69 -3.08 23.54
C GLY A 489 8.38 -2.73 22.22
N ARG A 490 9.10 -3.69 21.64
CA ARG A 490 9.86 -3.52 20.39
C ARG A 490 9.94 -4.84 19.63
N LEU A 491 9.95 -4.74 18.29
CA LEU A 491 10.33 -5.86 17.42
C LEU A 491 11.79 -5.67 16.97
N LEU A 492 12.71 -6.42 17.57
CA LEU A 492 14.14 -6.40 17.28
C LEU A 492 14.45 -7.21 16.03
N ARG A 493 15.52 -6.83 15.31
CA ARG A 493 15.97 -7.46 14.08
C ARG A 493 17.35 -8.06 14.29
N ALA A 494 17.48 -9.37 14.12
CA ALA A 494 18.74 -10.07 14.29
C ALA A 494 19.33 -10.51 12.96
N SER A 495 20.60 -10.22 12.70
CA SER A 495 21.27 -10.70 11.49
C SER A 495 21.28 -12.23 11.42
N THR A 496 20.89 -12.77 10.28
CA THR A 496 20.91 -14.21 10.00
C THR A 496 22.34 -14.77 9.93
N TRP A 497 23.33 -13.90 9.67
CA TRP A 497 24.74 -14.29 9.52
C TRP A 497 25.44 -14.48 10.86
N THR A 498 25.18 -13.60 11.84
CA THR A 498 25.85 -13.65 13.14
C THR A 498 25.19 -14.66 14.08
N THR A 499 23.87 -14.81 13.98
CA THR A 499 23.11 -15.69 14.88
C THR A 499 22.93 -17.12 14.35
N ALA A 500 22.73 -17.27 13.03
CA ALA A 500 22.50 -18.55 12.36
C ALA A 500 21.54 -19.47 13.15
N LEU A 501 20.40 -18.94 13.60
CA LEU A 501 19.52 -19.59 14.58
C LEU A 501 19.04 -20.96 14.11
N SER A 502 18.73 -21.08 12.82
CA SER A 502 18.33 -22.35 12.21
C SER A 502 19.39 -23.45 12.23
N GLN A 503 20.63 -23.17 12.62
CA GLN A 503 21.75 -24.12 12.70
C GLN A 503 22.25 -24.35 14.13
N HIS A 504 21.62 -23.74 15.13
CA HIS A 504 21.96 -23.94 16.54
C HIS A 504 20.86 -24.73 17.27
N CYS A 505 21.22 -25.28 18.42
CA CYS A 505 20.31 -25.84 19.42
C CYS A 505 20.31 -24.93 20.66
N LEU A 506 19.24 -24.97 21.46
CA LEU A 506 19.14 -24.26 22.75
C LEU A 506 20.27 -24.63 23.73
N CYS A 507 20.92 -25.79 23.59
CA CYS A 507 22.09 -26.14 24.39
C CYS A 507 23.41 -25.45 23.94
N GLY A 508 23.39 -24.73 22.81
CA GLY A 508 24.55 -24.09 22.18
C GLY A 508 25.23 -24.93 21.09
N ALA A 509 24.95 -26.23 21.00
CA ALA A 509 25.52 -27.09 19.96
C ALA A 509 25.04 -26.68 18.56
N ARG A 510 25.94 -26.77 17.57
CA ARG A 510 25.56 -26.63 16.16
C ARG A 510 24.94 -27.92 15.64
N VAL A 511 23.84 -27.77 14.90
CA VAL A 511 23.09 -28.84 14.28
C VAL A 511 22.89 -28.50 12.81
N THR A 512 23.75 -29.06 11.96
CA THR A 512 23.71 -28.85 10.51
C THR A 512 22.39 -29.37 9.96
N LYS A 513 21.63 -28.47 9.31
CA LYS A 513 20.32 -28.75 8.72
C LYS A 513 20.22 -28.11 7.35
N THR A 514 19.67 -28.83 6.39
CA THR A 514 19.26 -28.28 5.10
C THR A 514 17.93 -27.54 5.23
N LEU A 515 17.55 -26.79 4.19
CA LEU A 515 16.24 -26.16 4.14
C LEU A 515 15.07 -27.16 4.08
N ARG A 516 15.34 -28.41 3.65
CA ARG A 516 14.35 -29.50 3.58
C ARG A 516 14.08 -30.12 4.94
N ASP A 517 15.08 -30.10 5.82
CA ASP A 517 14.94 -30.61 7.18
C ASP A 517 14.02 -29.69 7.97
N ARG A 518 12.83 -30.20 8.31
CA ARG A 518 11.82 -29.47 9.10
C ARG A 518 11.83 -29.84 10.57
N GLN A 519 12.61 -30.85 10.94
CA GLN A 519 12.78 -31.27 12.33
C GLN A 519 14.15 -30.86 12.83
N HIS A 520 14.20 -30.41 14.07
CA HIS A 520 15.42 -30.26 14.84
C HIS A 520 15.62 -31.51 15.69
N ARG A 521 16.81 -32.11 15.59
CA ARG A 521 17.24 -33.24 16.41
C ARG A 521 18.68 -32.96 16.85
N CYS A 522 18.89 -32.72 18.14
CA CYS A 522 20.21 -32.42 18.67
C CYS A 522 20.86 -33.67 19.27
N ALA A 523 21.97 -34.12 18.68
CA ALA A 523 22.71 -35.28 19.20
C ALA A 523 23.39 -34.98 20.56
N ALA A 524 23.73 -33.73 20.84
CA ALA A 524 24.45 -33.35 22.06
C ALA A 524 23.56 -33.34 23.31
N CYS A 525 22.27 -33.00 23.16
CA CYS A 525 21.39 -32.79 24.32
C CYS A 525 20.04 -33.52 24.22
N GLY A 526 19.81 -34.28 23.15
CA GLY A 526 18.60 -35.06 22.90
C GLY A 526 17.38 -34.27 22.43
N LEU A 527 17.45 -32.93 22.40
CA LEU A 527 16.29 -32.09 22.07
C LEU A 527 15.71 -32.42 20.69
N THR A 528 14.40 -32.66 20.64
CA THR A 528 13.65 -32.83 19.40
C THR A 528 12.51 -31.83 19.29
N GLY A 529 12.29 -31.30 18.09
CA GLY A 529 11.22 -30.34 17.83
C GLY A 529 11.11 -29.97 16.36
N ASP A 530 10.20 -29.06 16.04
CA ASP A 530 10.14 -28.42 14.74
C ASP A 530 11.27 -27.39 14.60
N ARG A 531 11.86 -27.32 13.40
CA ARG A 531 12.99 -26.43 13.14
C ARG A 531 12.60 -24.95 13.26
N ASP A 532 11.45 -24.57 12.73
CA ASP A 532 11.03 -23.17 12.66
C ASP A 532 10.62 -22.70 14.08
N LEU A 533 9.97 -23.56 14.88
CA LEU A 533 9.72 -23.30 16.32
C LEU A 533 11.01 -23.24 17.15
N THR A 534 11.98 -24.12 16.90
CA THR A 534 13.28 -24.09 17.59
C THR A 534 14.04 -22.80 17.27
N SER A 535 14.01 -22.37 16.01
CA SER A 535 14.65 -21.11 15.58
C SER A 535 13.97 -19.90 16.21
N ALA A 536 12.63 -19.91 16.29
CA ALA A 536 11.86 -18.89 16.99
C ALA A 536 12.18 -18.85 18.50
N ALA A 537 12.37 -19.99 19.16
CA ALA A 537 12.77 -20.02 20.56
C ALA A 537 14.19 -19.46 20.77
N LEU A 538 15.13 -19.81 19.90
CA LEU A 538 16.49 -19.26 19.94
C LEU A 538 16.50 -17.75 19.74
N ALA A 539 15.62 -17.21 18.88
CA ALA A 539 15.49 -15.77 18.69
C ALA A 539 15.09 -15.03 19.99
N ALA A 540 14.39 -15.67 20.93
CA ALA A 540 14.06 -15.06 22.23
C ALA A 540 15.30 -14.80 23.12
N PHE A 541 16.42 -15.49 22.84
CA PHE A 541 17.69 -15.37 23.56
C PHE A 541 18.76 -14.61 22.74
N VAL A 542 18.33 -13.86 21.73
CA VAL A 542 19.24 -12.99 20.99
C VAL A 542 19.34 -11.64 21.68
N THR A 543 20.58 -11.25 21.95
CA THR A 543 20.93 -9.94 22.48
C THR A 543 21.57 -9.09 21.39
N LEU A 544 21.34 -7.78 21.41
CA LEU A 544 21.99 -6.81 20.53
C LEU A 544 22.74 -5.79 21.38
N THR A 545 23.98 -5.47 21.01
CA THR A 545 24.67 -4.32 21.61
C THR A 545 24.12 -3.01 21.08
N ASP A 546 23.65 -2.97 19.83
CA ASP A 546 22.89 -1.87 19.24
C ASP A 546 21.54 -2.38 18.70
N PRO A 547 20.40 -2.02 19.32
CA PRO A 547 19.06 -2.40 18.86
C PRO A 547 18.68 -1.93 17.45
N ASP A 548 19.39 -0.96 16.88
CA ASP A 548 19.18 -0.40 15.54
C ASP A 548 20.12 -1.00 14.48
N ASP A 549 21.16 -1.75 14.89
CA ASP A 549 22.06 -2.48 14.00
C ASP A 549 21.91 -4.00 14.16
N PRO A 550 21.22 -4.68 13.21
CA PRO A 550 21.03 -6.13 13.25
C PRO A 550 22.34 -6.94 13.27
N THR A 551 23.45 -6.38 12.79
CA THR A 551 24.74 -7.07 12.72
C THR A 551 25.39 -7.23 14.09
N THR A 552 24.93 -6.50 15.11
CA THR A 552 25.40 -6.62 16.48
C THR A 552 24.73 -7.74 17.27
N ALA A 553 23.79 -8.45 16.64
CA ALA A 553 23.05 -9.53 17.28
C ALA A 553 23.94 -10.76 17.55
N TYR A 554 23.88 -11.29 18.76
CA TYR A 554 24.50 -12.56 19.15
C TYR A 554 23.53 -13.40 19.99
N LEU A 555 23.70 -14.72 19.95
CA LEU A 555 22.89 -15.67 20.71
C LEU A 555 23.48 -15.86 22.11
N ASP A 556 22.70 -15.58 23.15
CA ASP A 556 23.06 -15.92 24.53
C ASP A 556 22.81 -17.41 24.78
N THR A 557 23.85 -18.21 24.54
CA THR A 557 23.78 -19.66 24.72
C THR A 557 23.65 -20.09 26.17
N THR A 558 24.04 -19.24 27.12
CA THR A 558 23.94 -19.53 28.55
C THR A 558 22.47 -19.45 28.97
N ALA A 559 21.81 -18.33 28.65
CA ALA A 559 20.38 -18.15 28.92
C ALA A 559 19.53 -19.20 28.18
N SER A 560 19.84 -19.49 26.91
CA SER A 560 19.09 -20.49 26.15
C SER A 560 19.24 -21.91 26.72
N ARG A 561 20.44 -22.26 27.21
CA ARG A 561 20.71 -23.55 27.86
C ARG A 561 19.99 -23.65 29.19
N HIS A 562 20.04 -22.59 29.99
CA HIS A 562 19.34 -22.50 31.27
C HIS A 562 17.83 -22.72 31.09
N ALA A 563 17.20 -22.00 30.16
CA ALA A 563 15.79 -22.16 29.85
C ALA A 563 15.43 -23.60 29.46
N ARG A 564 16.28 -24.27 28.67
CA ARG A 564 16.07 -25.67 28.30
C ARG A 564 16.05 -26.61 29.50
N ILE A 565 16.97 -26.41 30.44
CA ILE A 565 17.09 -27.25 31.64
C ILE A 565 15.87 -27.04 32.53
N VAL A 566 15.53 -25.78 32.79
CA VAL A 566 14.54 -25.39 33.78
C VAL A 566 13.11 -25.67 33.31
N TYR A 567 12.79 -25.46 32.03
CA TYR A 567 11.47 -25.79 31.49
C TYR A 567 11.30 -27.24 31.05
N GLY A 568 12.40 -27.96 30.80
CA GLY A 568 12.40 -29.38 30.46
C GLY A 568 11.35 -29.75 29.40
N GLN A 569 10.41 -30.63 29.78
CA GLN A 569 9.35 -31.13 28.91
C GLN A 569 8.43 -30.03 28.37
N GLY A 570 8.11 -29.00 29.17
CA GLY A 570 7.22 -27.92 28.74
C GLY A 570 7.80 -27.11 27.56
N LEU A 571 9.13 -26.98 27.50
CA LEU A 571 9.78 -26.38 26.34
C LEU A 571 9.75 -27.33 25.14
N GLU A 572 9.99 -28.63 25.32
CA GLU A 572 9.92 -29.58 24.20
C GLU A 572 8.54 -29.62 23.54
N GLU A 573 7.46 -29.59 24.34
CA GLU A 573 6.09 -29.52 23.84
C GLU A 573 5.86 -28.26 23.00
N ALA A 574 6.27 -27.11 23.52
CA ALA A 574 6.21 -25.84 22.80
C ALA A 574 7.01 -25.82 21.49
N LEU A 575 8.05 -26.65 21.38
CA LEU A 575 8.89 -26.75 20.19
C LEU A 575 8.39 -27.80 19.18
N ARG A 576 7.57 -28.77 19.60
CA ARG A 576 7.02 -29.79 18.69
C ARG A 576 5.85 -29.25 17.89
N GLU A 577 4.92 -28.57 18.56
CA GLU A 577 3.72 -28.02 17.93
C GLU A 577 3.26 -26.70 18.56
N SER A 578 2.21 -26.11 17.99
CA SER A 578 1.61 -24.86 18.48
C SER A 578 0.83 -25.14 19.77
N THR A 579 1.27 -24.59 20.90
CA THR A 579 0.55 -24.73 22.18
C THR A 579 -0.64 -23.79 22.30
N THR A 580 -0.78 -22.85 21.37
CA THR A 580 -2.00 -22.06 21.22
C THR A 580 -2.81 -22.48 19.99
N PRO A 581 -4.16 -22.34 20.05
CA PRO A 581 -4.99 -22.48 18.87
C PRO A 581 -4.53 -21.51 17.79
N SER A 582 -4.36 -21.99 16.55
CA SER A 582 -4.10 -21.14 15.40
C SER A 582 -5.08 -19.96 15.40
N PRO A 583 -4.59 -18.71 15.43
CA PRO A 583 -5.46 -17.56 15.60
C PRO A 583 -6.45 -17.51 14.42
N LYS A 584 -7.72 -17.87 14.69
CA LYS A 584 -8.79 -17.69 13.72
C LYS A 584 -9.08 -16.19 13.70
N PRO A 585 -8.81 -15.46 12.60
CA PRO A 585 -9.26 -14.08 12.53
C PRO A 585 -10.79 -14.10 12.66
N HIS A 586 -11.35 -13.38 13.64
CA HIS A 586 -12.79 -13.23 13.79
C HIS A 586 -13.38 -12.79 12.44
N LEU A 587 -14.10 -13.70 11.79
CA LEU A 587 -14.81 -13.48 10.54
C LEU A 587 -16.15 -12.81 10.87
N GLY A 588 -16.10 -11.57 11.36
CA GLY A 588 -17.24 -10.69 11.19
C GLY A 588 -17.48 -10.51 9.68
N PRO A 589 -18.73 -10.51 9.19
CA PRO A 589 -19.02 -10.20 7.80
C PRO A 589 -18.80 -8.70 7.56
N SER A 590 -17.56 -8.22 7.65
CA SER A 590 -17.19 -6.89 7.18
C SER A 590 -17.17 -6.91 5.66
N ARG A 591 -18.36 -6.90 5.06
CA ARG A 591 -18.53 -6.26 3.75
C ARG A 591 -18.06 -4.81 3.95
N VAL A 592 -16.88 -4.48 3.45
CA VAL A 592 -16.59 -3.08 3.14
C VAL A 592 -17.69 -2.65 2.17
N ALA A 593 -18.59 -1.78 2.64
CA ALA A 593 -19.84 -1.46 1.99
C ALA A 593 -19.64 -1.13 0.50
N ALA A 594 -20.02 -2.07 -0.36
CA ALA A 594 -20.52 -1.74 -1.68
C ALA A 594 -22.01 -1.42 -1.49
N PRO A 595 -22.54 -0.33 -2.10
CA PRO A 595 -23.98 -0.12 -2.11
C PRO A 595 -24.67 -1.32 -2.77
N PRO A 596 -25.91 -1.65 -2.37
CA PRO A 596 -26.61 -2.83 -2.85
C PRO A 596 -26.74 -2.76 -4.37
N ALA A 597 -26.10 -3.70 -5.06
CA ALA A 597 -26.38 -3.96 -6.46
C ALA A 597 -27.70 -4.73 -6.53
N SER A 598 -28.64 -4.17 -7.28
CA SER A 598 -29.94 -4.75 -7.59
C SER A 598 -29.79 -6.19 -8.09
N ARG A 599 -30.61 -7.09 -7.51
CA ARG A 599 -30.81 -8.44 -8.03
C ARG A 599 -31.69 -8.32 -9.27
N THR A 600 -31.10 -8.35 -10.46
CA THR A 600 -31.82 -8.80 -11.65
C THR A 600 -31.54 -10.28 -11.84
N ARG A 601 -32.63 -11.03 -11.68
CA ARG A 601 -32.79 -12.47 -11.85
C ARG A 601 -32.70 -12.76 -13.35
N SER A 602 -31.78 -13.61 -13.80
CA SER A 602 -31.95 -14.31 -15.06
C SER A 602 -31.61 -15.78 -14.88
N TYR A 603 -32.52 -16.58 -15.44
CA TYR A 603 -32.70 -18.00 -15.24
C TYR A 603 -31.65 -18.85 -15.96
N ARG A 604 -31.65 -20.12 -15.58
CA ARG A 604 -30.71 -21.22 -15.91
C ARG A 604 -30.76 -21.70 -17.37
N GLY A 605 -29.65 -22.34 -17.73
CA GLY A 605 -29.50 -23.46 -18.67
C GLY A 605 -27.99 -23.71 -18.81
N GLY A 606 -27.35 -24.81 -18.42
CA GLY A 606 -27.78 -26.20 -18.34
C GLY A 606 -26.97 -26.99 -19.37
N ALA A 607 -25.83 -27.57 -18.97
CA ALA A 607 -25.27 -28.84 -19.50
C ALA A 607 -23.85 -29.10 -18.97
N SER A 608 -23.66 -30.36 -18.63
CA SER A 608 -22.53 -31.05 -18.05
C SER A 608 -21.39 -31.30 -19.05
N ALA A 609 -20.16 -31.46 -18.54
CA ALA A 609 -19.20 -32.42 -19.08
C ALA A 609 -18.08 -32.69 -18.05
N ARG A 610 -17.66 -33.95 -18.04
CA ARG A 610 -16.99 -34.68 -16.97
C ARG A 610 -15.53 -34.29 -16.72
N ARG A 611 -15.09 -34.60 -15.50
CA ARG A 611 -13.71 -34.63 -15.00
C ARG A 611 -12.87 -35.59 -15.85
N ILE A 612 -11.63 -35.21 -16.13
CA ILE A 612 -10.47 -36.11 -16.02
C ILE A 612 -9.38 -35.33 -15.29
N ALA A 613 -8.92 -35.95 -14.20
CA ALA A 613 -7.83 -35.49 -13.37
C ALA A 613 -6.49 -35.74 -14.08
N ASP A 614 -5.54 -34.84 -13.87
CA ASP A 614 -4.13 -35.22 -13.71
C ASP A 614 -3.38 -34.08 -13.03
N GLN A 615 -3.18 -34.25 -11.73
CA GLN A 615 -2.33 -33.40 -10.91
C GLN A 615 -0.88 -33.79 -11.19
N ARG A 616 -0.16 -33.00 -11.98
CA ARG A 616 1.31 -33.05 -11.97
C ARG A 616 1.83 -32.20 -10.82
N THR A 617 2.19 -32.86 -9.72
CA THR A 617 3.08 -32.35 -8.68
C THR A 617 4.45 -32.10 -9.30
N ARG A 618 4.81 -30.84 -9.49
CA ARG A 618 6.16 -30.48 -9.92
C ARG A 618 7.00 -30.20 -8.68
N THR A 619 7.97 -31.07 -8.45
CA THR A 619 9.04 -30.92 -7.46
C THR A 619 9.83 -29.63 -7.69
N THR A 620 10.12 -28.93 -6.60
CA THR A 620 10.97 -27.73 -6.58
C THR A 620 12.43 -28.17 -6.80
N PRO A 621 13.16 -27.61 -7.77
CA PRO A 621 14.60 -27.85 -7.90
C PRO A 621 15.35 -27.34 -6.66
N ASP A 622 16.22 -28.17 -6.11
CA ASP A 622 17.31 -27.72 -5.22
C ASP A 622 18.36 -27.06 -6.09
N GLU A 623 18.71 -25.81 -5.78
CA GLU A 623 19.84 -25.16 -6.43
C GLU A 623 20.72 -24.48 -5.37
N THR A 624 21.82 -25.19 -5.07
CA THR A 624 23.22 -24.75 -5.14
C THR A 624 23.54 -23.27 -4.95
N ARG A 625 24.41 -23.07 -3.96
CA ARG A 625 25.15 -21.85 -3.60
C ARG A 625 26.11 -21.44 -4.72
N HIS A 626 26.22 -20.14 -4.99
CA HIS A 626 27.50 -19.50 -5.27
C HIS A 626 27.55 -18.10 -4.62
N GLN A 627 28.65 -17.88 -3.91
CA GLN A 627 29.19 -16.64 -3.35
C GLN A 627 29.01 -15.41 -4.26
N ARG A 628 28.71 -14.25 -3.65
CA ARG A 628 29.46 -13.01 -3.89
C ARG A 628 29.43 -12.13 -2.64
N ASP A 629 30.61 -11.94 -2.08
CA ASP A 629 30.94 -10.91 -1.11
C ASP A 629 30.88 -9.52 -1.75
N HIS A 630 30.53 -8.54 -0.92
CA HIS A 630 30.80 -7.14 -1.18
C HIS A 630 32.17 -6.78 -0.59
N ALA A 631 32.92 -5.96 -1.35
CA ALA A 631 34.14 -5.22 -0.99
C ALA A 631 35.46 -5.77 -1.58
N GLY A 632 35.76 -5.33 -2.81
CA GLY A 632 37.09 -5.37 -3.40
C GLY A 632 37.30 -4.09 -4.21
N LYS A 633 38.36 -3.34 -3.89
CA LYS A 633 38.77 -2.06 -4.49
C LYS A 633 38.77 -2.14 -6.03
N LEU A 634 38.34 -1.06 -6.70
CA LEU A 634 38.45 -0.91 -8.15
C LEU A 634 39.93 -0.76 -8.53
N GLY A 635 40.51 -1.82 -9.08
CA GLY A 635 41.80 -1.75 -9.79
C GLY A 635 41.65 -0.99 -11.11
N HIS A 636 42.65 -0.18 -11.42
CA HIS A 636 42.81 0.58 -12.67
C HIS A 636 42.60 -0.31 -13.91
N ARG A 637 41.75 0.14 -14.85
CA ARG A 637 41.78 -0.32 -16.24
C ARG A 637 42.63 0.65 -17.06
N THR A 638 43.78 0.18 -17.51
CA THR A 638 44.62 0.83 -18.51
C THR A 638 43.92 0.89 -19.87
N GLY A 639 44.22 1.95 -20.62
CA GLY A 639 43.57 2.31 -21.87
C GLY A 639 44.04 1.51 -23.09
N ARG A 640 43.16 1.54 -24.10
CA ARG A 640 43.36 1.56 -25.57
C ARG A 640 44.63 0.94 -26.16
N ASN A 641 44.42 0.07 -27.17
CA ASN A 641 44.94 0.31 -28.53
C ASN A 641 44.20 -0.53 -29.61
N PRO A 642 44.36 -0.20 -30.91
CA PRO A 642 43.29 -0.17 -31.94
C PRO A 642 43.35 -1.38 -32.94
N PRO A 643 42.60 -1.40 -34.08
CA PRO A 643 42.30 -2.63 -34.83
C PRO A 643 43.33 -2.93 -35.93
N ASN A 644 43.53 -4.22 -36.23
CA ASN A 644 44.18 -4.69 -37.46
C ASN A 644 43.14 -5.00 -38.56
N PRO A 645 43.43 -4.69 -39.83
CA PRO A 645 42.81 -5.31 -41.01
C PRO A 645 43.82 -6.31 -41.65
N PRO A 646 43.55 -6.86 -42.85
CA PRO A 646 43.02 -8.21 -43.07
C PRO A 646 44.06 -9.21 -43.61
N GLY A 647 43.72 -10.50 -43.53
CA GLY A 647 44.40 -11.63 -44.17
C GLY A 647 43.49 -12.84 -44.18
#